data_AF-A0A6B0ZMG2-F1
#
_entry.id   AF-A0A6B0ZMG2-F1
#
_cell.length_a   1.000
_cell.length_b   1.000
_cell.length_c   1.000
_cell.angle_alpha   90.00
_cell.angle_beta   90.00
_cell.angle_gamma   90.00
#
_symmetry.space_group_name_H-M   'P 1'
#
loop_
_entity.id
_entity.type
_entity.pdbx_description
1 polymer ?
#
loop_
_entity_poly.entity_id
_entity_poly.type
_entity_poly.pdbx_seq_one_letter_code
_entity_poly.pdbx_strand_id
1 'polypeptide(L)'
;MTEDSRAGPIMTPEEVDARLRELARVPVLLVACDYDGTLAPIIDNPDEARPLRESVAGLRQLAAMPDTHVAVISGRALRDLAALSRLPEEIHLVGSHGTEFDVGFAEHLSAEQRDLRDRVMGALNDIARRDHGFIIEPKPAGVAFHYRKADPEIAGAAVTDVLKGPGKWKGVHLKTGKMVVELSVLNLNKGDALDRLRADVSAEAVVFAGDDATDEDAFARLAGPDLGLKVGHGQTLARARLDDPQSVAQMLALLAERRRAWLTGEHALPIERHSLLSDQRTVALVTADGSVNWMCHPRADSPAVFAGLLGGARAGHFSVSRPDDSPPISHRYLNGTMITETRWSDVTVTDYLDCSDQRPTEPAGRTNLIRAIEGTGRIRIEFAPRLDFGRAPTGLHVIDGGLEVWGAAETMVLLSPGVNWEIVDQGPHQTAVADVQLDGTPLELMLRLGVHGRPLRTDLTETDRRQATEQHWRNWAQKLTLPPVASEEVERSALVLKALCHQPSGAMLAAATTSLPEVMGGVRNWDYRYCWPRDAAMSAAALLALGSSTEAGNLLDWILERVEHLPSPEQLRPVYPLVGDEALPEAVLPELAGYAGSRPVRIGNAAEHQVQLDVFGPVVDLAWRLCDAEVTLTNRHWEVVKAVVGAVATRWHEPDHGIWEERRPPRHHVHSKVMCWMAVDRAIKIAERIDPELAPYWRPLRHQIAADVILNGWNEQRRSYTTAYGSTDLDASLLWIGLSGLLPPSDSRFVSTLKAVESELRDGQTVYRYRHDDGLPGTEGGFLICASWLIEAYVLIGQLEDAQALFDRYLDLCGPTGLLPEQYDPATERLLGNHPQAYSHLGLINAAIALSGTN
;
A
#
# COMPACT_ATOMS: atom_id res chain seq x y z
N MET A 1 -48.84 12.49 4.21
CA MET A 1 -48.21 11.64 3.18
C MET A 1 -48.50 10.21 3.58
N THR A 2 -49.19 9.46 2.71
CA THR A 2 -49.47 8.03 2.92
C THR A 2 -48.17 7.24 2.98
N GLU A 3 -48.12 6.17 3.78
CA GLU A 3 -46.95 5.29 4.01
C GLU A 3 -46.39 4.60 2.74
N ASP A 4 -47.05 4.78 1.59
CA ASP A 4 -46.77 4.13 0.31
C ASP A 4 -45.67 4.82 -0.53
N SER A 5 -44.92 5.78 0.03
CA SER A 5 -44.00 6.64 -0.73
C SER A 5 -42.49 6.42 -0.48
N ARG A 6 -42.08 5.35 0.22
CA ARG A 6 -40.65 5.08 0.53
C ARG A 6 -40.00 3.99 -0.31
N ALA A 7 -40.76 3.09 -0.93
CA ALA A 7 -40.19 2.06 -1.78
C ALA A 7 -39.94 2.64 -3.19
N GLY A 8 -38.67 2.90 -3.52
CA GLY A 8 -38.26 3.17 -4.91
C GLY A 8 -38.58 1.97 -5.82
N PRO A 9 -38.52 2.13 -7.15
CA PRO A 9 -38.74 1.03 -8.09
C PRO A 9 -37.82 -0.17 -7.77
N ILE A 10 -38.36 -1.38 -7.93
CA ILE A 10 -37.59 -2.63 -7.80
C ILE A 10 -36.51 -2.64 -8.88
N MET A 11 -35.28 -2.91 -8.45
CA MET A 11 -34.11 -2.97 -9.33
C MET A 11 -34.22 -4.14 -10.32
N THR A 12 -33.80 -3.91 -11.56
CA THR A 12 -33.60 -5.00 -12.53
C THR A 12 -32.40 -5.86 -12.13
N PRO A 13 -32.26 -7.10 -12.65
CA PRO A 13 -31.07 -7.93 -12.41
C PRO A 13 -29.76 -7.23 -12.78
N GLU A 14 -29.76 -6.41 -13.84
CA GLU A 14 -28.59 -5.62 -14.28
C GLU A 14 -28.26 -4.49 -13.30
N GLU A 15 -29.26 -3.85 -12.71
CA GLU A 15 -29.07 -2.82 -11.67
C GLU A 15 -28.58 -3.42 -10.36
N VAL A 16 -29.08 -4.60 -9.97
CA VAL A 16 -28.57 -5.36 -8.81
C VAL A 16 -27.12 -5.75 -9.05
N ASP A 17 -26.80 -6.22 -10.26
CA ASP A 17 -25.44 -6.55 -10.65
C ASP A 17 -24.50 -5.35 -10.59
N ALA A 18 -24.90 -4.20 -11.13
CA ALA A 18 -24.13 -2.97 -11.03
C ALA A 18 -23.92 -2.53 -9.57
N ARG A 19 -24.96 -2.63 -8.74
CA ARG A 19 -24.89 -2.28 -7.31
C ARG A 19 -23.95 -3.22 -6.54
N LEU A 20 -24.00 -4.53 -6.80
CA LEU A 20 -23.05 -5.49 -6.21
C LEU A 20 -21.61 -5.20 -6.63
N ARG A 21 -21.37 -4.72 -7.85
CA ARG A 21 -20.05 -4.25 -8.32
C ARG A 21 -19.57 -3.04 -7.53
N GLU A 22 -20.42 -2.06 -7.30
CA GLU A 22 -20.11 -0.89 -6.47
C GLU A 22 -19.82 -1.32 -5.02
N LEU A 23 -20.69 -2.14 -4.44
CA LEU A 23 -20.57 -2.63 -3.07
C LEU A 23 -19.33 -3.50 -2.85
N ALA A 24 -18.95 -4.33 -3.82
CA ALA A 24 -17.72 -5.11 -3.74
C ALA A 24 -16.45 -4.24 -3.61
N ARG A 25 -16.54 -2.94 -3.97
CA ARG A 25 -15.41 -2.00 -3.97
C ARG A 25 -15.41 -1.04 -2.78
N VAL A 26 -16.43 -1.08 -1.92
CA VAL A 26 -16.46 -0.19 -0.74
C VAL A 26 -15.37 -0.59 0.23
N PRO A 27 -14.63 0.35 0.84
CA PRO A 27 -13.54 0.04 1.76
C PRO A 27 -13.88 -1.02 2.81
N VAL A 28 -14.95 -0.82 3.60
CA VAL A 28 -15.43 -1.83 4.56
C VAL A 28 -16.85 -2.26 4.21
N LEU A 29 -17.00 -3.53 3.88
CA LEU A 29 -18.27 -4.14 3.49
C LEU A 29 -18.79 -5.05 4.61
N LEU A 30 -20.04 -4.82 5.05
CA LEU A 30 -20.77 -5.77 5.90
C LEU A 30 -21.77 -6.56 5.04
N VAL A 31 -21.60 -7.88 5.00
CA VAL A 31 -22.55 -8.81 4.36
C VAL A 31 -23.31 -9.54 5.46
N ALA A 32 -24.58 -9.21 5.63
CA ALA A 32 -25.46 -9.81 6.61
C ALA A 32 -26.58 -10.61 5.94
N CYS A 33 -26.94 -11.75 6.51
CA CYS A 33 -28.03 -12.60 5.98
C CYS A 33 -28.92 -13.11 7.12
N ASP A 34 -30.21 -13.27 6.86
CA ASP A 34 -31.05 -14.15 7.68
C ASP A 34 -30.68 -15.63 7.46
N TYR A 35 -31.03 -16.47 8.42
CA TYR A 35 -30.78 -17.91 8.34
C TYR A 35 -31.90 -18.69 7.63
N ASP A 36 -33.15 -18.60 8.11
CA ASP A 36 -34.25 -19.46 7.67
C ASP A 36 -34.87 -18.86 6.40
N GLY A 37 -35.15 -19.67 5.37
CA GLY A 37 -35.67 -19.16 4.09
C GLY A 37 -34.71 -18.29 3.28
N THR A 38 -33.54 -17.94 3.82
CA THR A 38 -32.47 -17.19 3.15
C THR A 38 -31.23 -18.06 2.91
N LEU A 39 -30.54 -18.50 3.97
CA LEU A 39 -29.37 -19.39 3.84
C LEU A 39 -29.75 -20.87 3.84
N ALA A 40 -30.77 -21.22 4.62
CA ALA A 40 -31.34 -22.55 4.76
C ALA A 40 -32.75 -22.59 4.17
N PRO A 41 -33.12 -23.57 3.33
CA PRO A 41 -34.50 -23.69 2.84
C PRO A 41 -35.51 -23.84 3.99
N ILE A 42 -36.70 -23.27 3.82
CA ILE A 42 -37.81 -23.50 4.75
C ILE A 42 -38.26 -24.97 4.62
N ILE A 43 -38.15 -25.72 5.70
CA ILE A 43 -38.58 -27.12 5.78
C ILE A 43 -39.54 -27.33 6.97
N ASP A 44 -40.25 -28.46 6.98
CA ASP A 44 -41.30 -28.74 7.97
C ASP A 44 -40.75 -28.85 9.41
N ASN A 45 -39.55 -29.40 9.57
CA ASN A 45 -38.85 -29.49 10.86
C ASN A 45 -37.71 -28.46 10.94
N PRO A 46 -37.88 -27.35 11.68
CA PRO A 46 -36.84 -26.32 11.81
C PRO A 46 -35.50 -26.83 12.37
N ASP A 47 -35.49 -27.91 13.16
CA ASP A 47 -34.24 -28.47 13.72
C ASP A 47 -33.38 -29.19 12.67
N GLU A 48 -33.94 -29.44 11.49
CA GLU A 48 -33.27 -30.05 10.34
C GLU A 48 -32.85 -29.03 9.29
N ALA A 49 -33.23 -27.76 9.44
CA ALA A 49 -32.85 -26.71 8.50
C ALA A 49 -31.33 -26.56 8.53
N ARG A 50 -30.67 -26.70 7.39
CA ARG A 50 -29.22 -26.54 7.23
C ARG A 50 -28.96 -25.55 6.10
N PRO A 51 -27.95 -24.69 6.23
CA PRO A 51 -27.62 -23.76 5.16
C PRO A 51 -27.11 -24.55 3.95
N LEU A 52 -27.37 -24.01 2.75
CA LEU A 52 -26.79 -24.55 1.52
C LEU A 52 -25.25 -24.51 1.61
N ARG A 53 -24.59 -25.54 1.06
CA ARG A 53 -23.12 -25.65 1.11
C ARG A 53 -22.46 -24.49 0.38
N GLU A 54 -23.07 -24.07 -0.71
CA GLU A 54 -22.68 -22.97 -1.57
C GLU A 54 -22.77 -21.63 -0.81
N SER A 55 -23.85 -21.41 -0.05
CA SER A 55 -23.97 -20.22 0.81
C SER A 55 -22.89 -20.21 1.89
N VAL A 56 -22.64 -21.34 2.55
CA VAL A 56 -21.54 -21.45 3.54
C VAL A 56 -20.19 -21.16 2.91
N ALA A 57 -19.92 -21.68 1.70
CA ALA A 57 -18.67 -21.41 0.98
C ALA A 57 -18.53 -19.92 0.63
N GLY A 58 -19.60 -19.27 0.15
CA GLY A 58 -19.61 -17.84 -0.16
C GLY A 58 -19.34 -16.97 1.07
N LEU A 59 -20.06 -17.22 2.17
CA LEU A 59 -19.86 -16.50 3.43
C LEU A 59 -18.43 -16.68 3.98
N ARG A 60 -17.87 -17.90 3.91
CA ARG A 60 -16.48 -18.16 4.32
C ARG A 60 -15.46 -17.43 3.47
N GLN A 61 -15.65 -17.40 2.16
CA GLN A 61 -14.76 -16.65 1.27
C GLN A 61 -14.79 -15.16 1.60
N LEU A 62 -15.97 -14.59 1.81
CA LEU A 62 -16.12 -13.18 2.19
C LEU A 62 -15.50 -12.88 3.56
N ALA A 63 -15.76 -13.70 4.58
CA ALA A 63 -15.24 -13.48 5.93
C ALA A 63 -13.70 -13.61 6.03
N ALA A 64 -13.07 -14.35 5.10
CA ALA A 64 -11.62 -14.47 5.03
C ALA A 64 -10.95 -13.28 4.33
N MET A 65 -11.72 -12.38 3.69
CA MET A 65 -11.18 -11.22 2.98
C MET A 65 -11.00 -10.04 3.94
N PRO A 66 -9.91 -9.26 3.80
CA PRO A 66 -9.73 -8.04 4.57
C PRO A 66 -10.90 -7.07 4.39
N ASP A 67 -11.20 -6.33 5.46
CA ASP A 67 -12.22 -5.28 5.49
C ASP A 67 -13.59 -5.76 4.96
N THR A 68 -13.87 -7.05 5.12
CA THR A 68 -15.11 -7.71 4.69
C THR A 68 -15.66 -8.49 5.86
N HIS A 69 -16.71 -7.96 6.47
CA HIS A 69 -17.34 -8.53 7.65
C HIS A 69 -18.58 -9.29 7.25
N VAL A 70 -18.81 -10.43 7.88
CA VAL A 70 -19.94 -11.28 7.56
C VAL A 70 -20.72 -11.58 8.83
N ALA A 71 -22.05 -11.47 8.76
CA ALA A 71 -22.93 -11.75 9.87
C ALA A 71 -24.15 -12.59 9.45
N VAL A 72 -24.66 -13.40 10.37
CA VAL A 72 -25.94 -14.09 10.24
C VAL A 72 -26.86 -13.65 11.38
N ILE A 73 -27.96 -12.99 11.03
CA ILE A 73 -28.92 -12.43 11.98
C ILE A 73 -30.21 -13.26 11.93
N SER A 74 -30.51 -14.01 12.98
CA SER A 74 -31.63 -14.95 13.00
C SER A 74 -32.57 -14.72 14.19
N GLY A 75 -33.82 -15.17 14.04
CA GLY A 75 -34.77 -15.31 15.15
C GLY A 75 -34.48 -16.50 16.09
N ARG A 76 -33.64 -17.44 15.66
CA ARG A 76 -33.21 -18.60 16.45
C ARG A 76 -32.37 -18.18 17.65
N ALA A 77 -32.44 -18.94 18.74
CA ALA A 77 -31.50 -18.78 19.84
C ALA A 77 -30.06 -18.96 19.35
N LEU A 78 -29.12 -18.18 19.87
CA LEU A 78 -27.75 -18.15 19.38
C LEU A 78 -27.07 -19.54 19.43
N ARG A 79 -27.33 -20.29 20.50
CA ARG A 79 -26.81 -21.65 20.68
C ARG A 79 -27.28 -22.60 19.56
N ASP A 80 -28.54 -22.50 19.17
CA ASP A 80 -29.12 -23.35 18.14
C ASP A 80 -28.63 -22.92 16.76
N LEU A 81 -28.55 -21.60 16.51
CA LEU A 81 -27.96 -21.06 15.29
C LEU A 81 -26.52 -21.55 15.09
N ALA A 82 -25.69 -21.49 16.13
CA ALA A 82 -24.31 -21.97 16.08
C ALA A 82 -24.22 -23.48 15.80
N ALA A 83 -25.07 -24.29 16.48
CA ALA A 83 -25.08 -25.74 16.32
C ALA A 83 -25.53 -26.20 14.93
N LEU A 84 -26.52 -25.53 14.35
CA LEU A 84 -27.13 -25.89 13.07
C LEU A 84 -26.36 -25.34 11.87
N SER A 85 -25.81 -24.12 11.98
CA SER A 85 -25.11 -23.46 10.89
C SER A 85 -23.72 -24.04 10.63
N ARG A 86 -22.98 -24.41 11.69
CA ARG A 86 -21.56 -24.83 11.63
C ARG A 86 -20.68 -23.84 10.83
N LEU A 87 -21.03 -22.56 10.93
CA LEU A 87 -20.22 -21.47 10.41
C LEU A 87 -18.97 -21.30 11.29
N PRO A 88 -17.83 -20.89 10.72
CA PRO A 88 -16.60 -20.71 11.48
C PRO A 88 -16.66 -19.39 12.29
N GLU A 89 -15.70 -19.20 13.20
CA GLU A 89 -15.70 -18.10 14.18
C GLU A 89 -15.56 -16.71 13.56
N GLU A 90 -15.08 -16.61 12.31
CA GLU A 90 -14.94 -15.33 11.60
C GLU A 90 -16.28 -14.74 11.14
N ILE A 91 -17.38 -15.52 11.21
CA ILE A 91 -18.72 -15.05 10.87
C ILE A 91 -19.50 -14.74 12.14
N HIS A 92 -19.91 -13.49 12.30
CA HIS A 92 -20.68 -13.04 13.45
C HIS A 92 -22.09 -13.66 13.46
N LEU A 93 -22.44 -14.31 14.56
CA LEU A 93 -23.76 -14.89 14.77
C LEU A 93 -24.58 -14.02 15.73
N VAL A 94 -25.77 -13.65 15.27
CA VAL A 94 -26.74 -12.87 16.04
C VAL A 94 -28.03 -13.67 16.18
N GLY A 95 -28.35 -14.04 17.41
CA GLY A 95 -29.55 -14.80 17.75
C GLY A 95 -30.70 -13.93 18.27
N SER A 96 -31.88 -14.54 18.35
CA SER A 96 -33.08 -13.99 18.96
C SER A 96 -33.40 -12.56 18.48
N HIS A 97 -33.33 -12.36 17.16
CA HIS A 97 -33.60 -11.10 16.46
C HIS A 97 -32.74 -9.91 16.94
N GLY A 98 -31.49 -10.14 17.35
CA GLY A 98 -30.60 -9.06 17.79
C GLY A 98 -30.37 -8.95 19.29
N THR A 99 -30.87 -9.89 20.09
CA THR A 99 -30.72 -9.86 21.55
C THR A 99 -29.56 -10.72 22.05
N GLU A 100 -29.00 -11.59 21.21
CA GLU A 100 -27.86 -12.46 21.52
C GLU A 100 -26.79 -12.31 20.46
N PHE A 101 -25.53 -12.20 20.87
CA PHE A 101 -24.39 -12.12 19.98
C PHE A 101 -23.27 -13.04 20.50
N ASP A 102 -22.50 -13.62 19.59
CA ASP A 102 -21.43 -14.60 19.88
C ASP A 102 -20.17 -14.03 20.53
N VAL A 103 -19.75 -12.80 20.21
CA VAL A 103 -18.52 -12.19 20.74
C VAL A 103 -18.74 -10.72 21.11
N GLY A 104 -18.38 -10.30 22.33
CA GLY A 104 -18.28 -8.86 22.70
C GLY A 104 -19.56 -8.04 22.80
N PHE A 105 -20.72 -8.57 22.38
CA PHE A 105 -21.96 -7.79 22.20
C PHE A 105 -23.14 -8.20 23.09
N ALA A 106 -22.91 -8.97 24.16
CA ALA A 106 -23.98 -9.34 25.09
C ALA A 106 -24.47 -8.13 25.91
N GLU A 107 -25.68 -7.63 25.63
CA GLU A 107 -26.35 -6.71 26.54
C GLU A 107 -26.61 -7.41 27.88
N HIS A 108 -26.09 -6.82 28.95
CA HIS A 108 -26.47 -7.23 30.29
C HIS A 108 -27.82 -6.60 30.60
N LEU A 109 -28.87 -7.43 30.70
CA LEU A 109 -30.16 -6.97 31.21
C LEU A 109 -29.98 -6.21 32.54
N SER A 110 -30.70 -5.11 32.71
CA SER A 110 -30.80 -4.44 34.00
C SER A 110 -31.47 -5.37 35.04
N ALA A 111 -31.33 -5.05 36.33
CA ALA A 111 -32.01 -5.82 37.37
C ALA A 111 -33.54 -5.84 37.16
N GLU A 112 -34.12 -4.70 36.78
CA GLU A 112 -35.55 -4.58 36.50
C GLU A 112 -36.00 -5.42 35.29
N GLN A 113 -35.17 -5.49 34.24
CA GLN A 113 -35.47 -6.30 33.06
C GLN A 113 -35.37 -7.80 33.35
N ARG A 114 -34.41 -8.23 34.17
CA ARG A 114 -34.33 -9.63 34.63
C ARG A 114 -35.57 -10.02 35.42
N ASP A 115 -35.96 -9.19 36.38
CA ASP A 115 -37.16 -9.43 37.20
C ASP A 115 -38.43 -9.48 36.34
N LEU A 116 -38.55 -8.60 35.34
CA LEU A 116 -39.67 -8.60 34.40
C LEU A 116 -39.69 -9.86 33.54
N ARG A 117 -38.54 -10.30 33.02
CA ARG A 117 -38.43 -11.54 32.22
C ARG A 117 -38.83 -12.75 33.04
N ASP A 118 -38.35 -12.86 34.28
CA ASP A 118 -38.68 -13.97 35.18
C ASP A 118 -40.16 -13.97 35.56
N ARG A 119 -40.76 -12.78 35.69
CA ARG A 119 -42.22 -12.63 35.87
C ARG A 119 -43.01 -13.09 34.63
N VAL A 120 -42.53 -12.75 33.43
CA VAL A 120 -43.14 -13.21 32.16
C VAL A 120 -43.04 -14.72 32.04
N MET A 121 -41.88 -15.30 32.38
CA MET A 121 -41.66 -16.74 32.44
C MET A 121 -42.67 -17.44 33.34
N GLY A 122 -42.88 -16.91 34.55
CA GLY A 122 -43.88 -17.45 35.48
C GLY A 122 -45.28 -17.44 34.89
N ALA A 123 -45.72 -16.31 34.33
CA ALA A 123 -47.04 -16.17 33.75
C ALA A 123 -47.27 -17.10 32.55
N LEU A 124 -46.28 -17.28 31.67
CA LEU A 124 -46.39 -18.18 30.53
C LEU A 124 -46.41 -19.64 30.96
N ASN A 125 -45.63 -20.03 31.98
CA ASN A 125 -45.70 -21.37 32.54
C ASN A 125 -47.08 -21.65 33.16
N ASP A 126 -47.69 -20.67 33.81
CA ASP A 126 -49.04 -20.81 34.37
C ASP A 126 -50.11 -20.96 33.27
N ILE A 127 -49.93 -20.34 32.11
CA ILE A 127 -50.80 -20.54 30.94
C ILE A 127 -50.55 -21.92 30.31
N ALA A 128 -49.28 -22.29 30.11
CA ALA A 128 -48.90 -23.56 29.49
C ALA A 128 -49.31 -24.79 30.31
N ARG A 129 -49.42 -24.67 31.64
CA ARG A 129 -49.86 -25.79 32.52
C ARG A 129 -51.34 -26.14 32.41
N ARG A 130 -52.16 -25.29 31.78
CA ARG A 130 -53.62 -25.50 31.73
C ARG A 130 -54.02 -26.63 30.80
N ASP A 131 -53.22 -26.88 29.75
CA ASP A 131 -53.47 -27.92 28.74
C ASP A 131 -52.16 -28.47 28.16
N HIS A 132 -52.27 -29.52 27.35
CA HIS A 132 -51.13 -30.15 26.68
C HIS A 132 -50.86 -29.52 25.30
N GLY A 133 -49.60 -29.58 24.84
CA GLY A 133 -49.20 -29.11 23.51
C GLY A 133 -48.53 -27.73 23.47
N PHE A 134 -48.38 -27.08 24.62
CA PHE A 134 -47.61 -25.84 24.78
C PHE A 134 -46.16 -26.10 25.20
N ILE A 135 -45.22 -25.36 24.61
CA ILE A 135 -43.80 -25.42 24.98
C ILE A 135 -43.34 -24.00 25.32
N ILE A 136 -42.74 -23.85 26.50
CA ILE A 136 -42.09 -22.61 26.93
C ILE A 136 -40.60 -22.74 26.66
N GLU A 137 -40.07 -21.79 25.89
CA GLU A 137 -38.66 -21.71 25.57
C GLU A 137 -38.06 -20.45 26.20
N PRO A 138 -37.16 -20.59 27.18
CA PRO A 138 -36.48 -19.45 27.77
C PRO A 138 -35.43 -18.87 26.81
N LYS A 139 -35.48 -17.55 26.60
CA LYS A 139 -34.47 -16.78 25.87
C LYS A 139 -33.76 -15.81 26.82
N PRO A 140 -32.53 -15.35 26.53
CA PRO A 140 -31.80 -14.48 27.45
C PRO A 140 -32.55 -13.20 27.84
N ALA A 141 -33.21 -12.57 26.87
CA ALA A 141 -33.98 -11.34 27.03
C ALA A 141 -35.51 -11.52 26.93
N GLY A 142 -36.02 -12.74 26.94
CA GLY A 142 -37.44 -12.98 26.69
C GLY A 142 -37.87 -14.42 26.86
N VAL A 143 -39.11 -14.71 26.48
CA VAL A 143 -39.70 -16.04 26.56
C VAL A 143 -40.58 -16.30 25.36
N ALA A 144 -40.37 -17.43 24.68
CA ALA A 144 -41.22 -17.87 23.58
C ALA A 144 -42.25 -18.90 24.05
N PHE A 145 -43.49 -18.69 23.63
CA PHE A 145 -44.66 -19.54 23.88
C PHE A 145 -45.06 -20.23 22.58
N HIS A 146 -44.69 -21.49 22.43
CA HIS A 146 -45.01 -22.31 21.25
C HIS A 146 -46.32 -23.06 21.45
N TYR A 147 -47.20 -23.02 20.46
CA TYR A 147 -48.51 -23.68 20.50
C TYR A 147 -48.75 -24.58 19.28
N ARG A 148 -47.71 -24.95 18.56
CA ARG A 148 -47.78 -25.80 17.35
C ARG A 148 -48.38 -27.18 17.59
N LYS A 149 -48.22 -27.74 18.79
CA LYS A 149 -48.70 -29.09 19.15
C LYS A 149 -50.04 -29.07 19.90
N ALA A 150 -50.62 -27.89 20.11
CA ALA A 150 -51.90 -27.74 20.79
C ALA A 150 -53.08 -27.82 19.81
N ASP A 151 -54.23 -28.27 20.30
CA ASP A 151 -55.49 -28.23 19.55
C ASP A 151 -55.85 -26.77 19.17
N PRO A 152 -56.39 -26.48 17.97
CA PRO A 152 -56.63 -25.12 17.51
C PRO A 152 -57.53 -24.27 18.44
N GLU A 153 -58.55 -24.85 19.06
CA GLU A 153 -59.45 -24.09 19.96
C GLU A 153 -58.73 -23.74 21.27
N ILE A 154 -57.98 -24.72 21.83
CA ILE A 154 -57.18 -24.55 23.04
C ILE A 154 -56.04 -23.54 22.80
N ALA A 155 -55.39 -23.64 21.64
CA ALA A 155 -54.35 -22.71 21.21
C ALA A 155 -54.88 -21.28 21.10
N GLY A 156 -56.05 -21.08 20.49
CA GLY A 156 -56.67 -19.76 20.36
C GLY A 156 -56.96 -19.08 21.70
N ALA A 157 -57.47 -19.84 22.67
CA ALA A 157 -57.71 -19.36 24.03
C ALA A 157 -56.42 -18.99 24.75
N ALA A 158 -55.41 -19.86 24.73
CA ALA A 158 -54.13 -19.62 25.39
C ALA A 158 -53.37 -18.43 24.78
N VAL A 159 -53.33 -18.31 23.45
CA VAL A 159 -52.73 -17.16 22.76
C VAL A 159 -53.45 -15.87 23.14
N THR A 160 -54.79 -15.88 23.24
CA THR A 160 -55.54 -14.70 23.69
C THR A 160 -55.15 -14.27 25.10
N ASP A 161 -54.94 -15.22 26.02
CA ASP A 161 -54.50 -14.94 27.38
C ASP A 161 -53.07 -14.39 27.43
N VAL A 162 -52.16 -14.92 26.61
CA VAL A 162 -50.81 -14.39 26.46
C VAL A 162 -50.85 -12.93 25.97
N LEU A 163 -51.60 -12.67 24.91
CA LEU A 163 -51.72 -11.33 24.28
C LEU A 163 -52.39 -10.30 25.18
N LYS A 164 -53.39 -10.70 25.98
CA LYS A 164 -54.13 -9.79 26.87
C LYS A 164 -53.48 -9.65 28.25
N GLY A 165 -52.71 -10.65 28.69
CA GLY A 165 -52.02 -10.69 29.97
C GLY A 165 -50.57 -10.19 29.86
N PRO A 166 -49.57 -11.08 29.91
CA PRO A 166 -48.16 -10.69 29.91
C PRO A 166 -47.76 -9.84 28.68
N GLY A 167 -48.42 -10.02 27.53
CA GLY A 167 -48.19 -9.22 26.33
C GLY A 167 -48.54 -7.73 26.42
N LYS A 168 -49.26 -7.29 27.47
CA LYS A 168 -49.56 -5.88 27.72
C LYS A 168 -48.76 -5.27 28.87
N TRP A 169 -47.85 -6.03 29.47
CA TRP A 169 -47.08 -5.51 30.59
C TRP A 169 -46.09 -4.43 30.12
N LYS A 170 -45.94 -3.38 30.93
CA LYS A 170 -45.02 -2.28 30.64
C LYS A 170 -43.59 -2.84 30.56
N GLY A 171 -42.89 -2.55 29.46
CA GLY A 171 -41.54 -3.05 29.19
C GLY A 171 -41.51 -4.44 28.55
N VAL A 172 -42.66 -5.02 28.21
CA VAL A 172 -42.75 -6.26 27.43
C VAL A 172 -43.09 -5.94 25.97
N HIS A 173 -42.30 -6.48 25.07
CA HIS A 173 -42.37 -6.28 23.63
C HIS A 173 -42.78 -7.60 22.98
N LEU A 174 -43.89 -7.57 22.23
CA LEU A 174 -44.51 -8.75 21.67
C LEU A 174 -44.04 -8.98 20.23
N LYS A 175 -43.60 -10.20 19.93
CA LYS A 175 -43.27 -10.66 18.56
C LYS A 175 -44.09 -11.91 18.26
N THR A 176 -44.72 -11.97 17.09
CA THR A 176 -45.55 -13.13 16.68
C THR A 176 -44.91 -13.83 15.50
N GLY A 177 -44.78 -15.16 15.59
CA GLY A 177 -44.32 -16.01 14.50
C GLY A 177 -45.33 -17.12 14.17
N LYS A 178 -44.96 -18.01 13.24
CA LYS A 178 -45.83 -19.14 12.85
C LYS A 178 -45.98 -20.15 14.00
N MET A 179 -47.13 -20.10 14.65
CA MET A 179 -47.48 -20.92 15.83
C MET A 179 -46.63 -20.67 17.08
N VAL A 180 -46.13 -19.44 17.25
CA VAL A 180 -45.35 -19.00 18.42
C VAL A 180 -45.63 -17.52 18.76
N VAL A 181 -45.67 -17.18 20.06
CA VAL A 181 -45.67 -15.79 20.55
C VAL A 181 -44.45 -15.59 21.44
N GLU A 182 -43.62 -14.60 21.14
CA GLU A 182 -42.45 -14.24 21.92
C GLU A 182 -42.67 -12.93 22.68
N LEU A 183 -42.27 -12.92 23.95
CA LEU A 183 -42.36 -11.79 24.86
C LEU A 183 -40.95 -11.41 25.31
N SER A 184 -40.44 -10.32 24.77
CA SER A 184 -39.09 -9.79 25.07
C SER A 184 -39.17 -8.63 26.07
N VAL A 185 -38.17 -8.50 26.94
CA VAL A 185 -37.99 -7.32 27.82
C VAL A 185 -36.98 -6.31 27.25
N LEU A 186 -36.43 -6.61 26.08
CA LEU A 186 -35.63 -5.70 25.25
C LEU A 186 -36.39 -5.37 23.96
N ASN A 187 -36.40 -4.09 23.60
CA ASN A 187 -36.96 -3.61 22.35
C ASN A 187 -35.89 -3.55 21.26
N LEU A 188 -35.27 -4.69 20.96
CA LEU A 188 -34.29 -4.84 19.88
C LEU A 188 -34.90 -5.66 18.74
N ASN A 189 -34.60 -5.27 17.51
CA ASN A 189 -34.96 -6.01 16.30
C ASN A 189 -33.73 -6.24 15.38
N LYS A 190 -33.95 -6.90 14.24
CA LYS A 190 -32.89 -7.19 13.28
C LYS A 190 -32.23 -5.91 12.74
N GLY A 191 -32.98 -4.80 12.64
CA GLY A 191 -32.46 -3.49 12.27
C GLY A 191 -31.50 -2.92 13.31
N ASP A 192 -31.84 -2.98 14.60
CA ASP A 192 -30.95 -2.51 15.67
C ASP A 192 -29.65 -3.34 15.73
N ALA A 193 -29.75 -4.64 15.47
CA ALA A 193 -28.58 -5.51 15.35
C ALA A 193 -27.68 -5.13 14.17
N LEU A 194 -28.29 -4.79 13.03
CA LEU A 194 -27.56 -4.39 11.83
C LEU A 194 -26.83 -3.04 12.03
N ASP A 195 -27.51 -2.05 12.62
CA ASP A 195 -26.91 -0.74 12.94
C ASP A 195 -25.71 -0.88 13.88
N ARG A 196 -25.83 -1.78 14.87
CA ARG A 196 -24.74 -2.06 15.81
C ARG A 196 -23.55 -2.70 15.11
N LEU A 197 -23.77 -3.79 14.37
CA LEU A 197 -22.71 -4.44 13.58
C LEU A 197 -22.03 -3.45 12.64
N ARG A 198 -22.81 -2.60 11.95
CA ARG A 198 -22.29 -1.55 11.06
C ARG A 198 -21.38 -0.58 11.82
N ALA A 199 -21.79 -0.09 12.98
CA ALA A 199 -21.01 0.84 13.78
C ALA A 199 -19.71 0.21 14.29
N ASP A 200 -19.79 -1.02 14.79
CA ASP A 200 -18.66 -1.71 15.41
C ASP A 200 -17.53 -2.03 14.41
N VAL A 201 -17.89 -2.42 13.19
CA VAL A 201 -16.91 -2.65 12.12
C VAL A 201 -16.64 -1.39 11.29
N SER A 202 -17.34 -0.29 11.57
CA SER A 202 -17.30 0.94 10.75
C SER A 202 -17.54 0.67 9.26
N ALA A 203 -18.58 -0.13 8.96
CA ALA A 203 -18.95 -0.49 7.60
C ALA A 203 -19.52 0.71 6.84
N GLU A 204 -18.97 0.94 5.65
CA GLU A 204 -19.38 2.01 4.76
C GLU A 204 -20.66 1.65 4.02
N ALA A 205 -20.80 0.37 3.65
CA ALA A 205 -22.03 -0.15 3.06
C ALA A 205 -22.37 -1.55 3.57
N VAL A 206 -23.66 -1.85 3.49
CA VAL A 206 -24.25 -3.09 3.97
C VAL A 206 -25.00 -3.79 2.84
N VAL A 207 -24.75 -5.09 2.68
CA VAL A 207 -25.62 -6.01 1.93
C VAL A 207 -26.41 -6.81 2.95
N PHE A 208 -27.74 -6.74 2.91
CA PHE A 208 -28.61 -7.54 3.77
C PHE A 208 -29.58 -8.38 2.93
N ALA A 209 -29.61 -9.70 3.15
CA ALA A 209 -30.56 -10.62 2.53
C ALA A 209 -31.48 -11.25 3.58
N GLY A 210 -32.79 -11.24 3.33
CA GLY A 210 -33.81 -11.76 4.25
C GLY A 210 -35.09 -12.17 3.54
N ASP A 211 -35.90 -13.04 4.13
CA ASP A 211 -37.08 -13.65 3.52
C ASP A 211 -38.40 -13.30 4.23
N ASP A 212 -38.39 -12.82 5.46
CA ASP A 212 -39.61 -12.74 6.28
C ASP A 212 -39.98 -11.32 6.72
N ALA A 213 -41.09 -11.20 7.46
CA ALA A 213 -41.57 -9.90 7.93
C ALA A 213 -40.66 -9.25 9.00
N THR A 214 -39.82 -10.04 9.67
CA THR A 214 -38.88 -9.53 10.68
C THR A 214 -37.62 -8.95 10.04
N ASP A 215 -37.33 -9.30 8.79
CA ASP A 215 -36.26 -8.72 7.97
C ASP A 215 -36.58 -7.30 7.49
N GLU A 216 -37.85 -6.92 7.45
CA GLU A 216 -38.27 -5.56 7.12
C GLU A 216 -37.72 -4.52 8.11
N ASP A 217 -37.49 -4.91 9.36
CA ASP A 217 -36.81 -4.07 10.35
C ASP A 217 -35.37 -3.73 9.92
N ALA A 218 -34.67 -4.68 9.28
CA ALA A 218 -33.32 -4.48 8.76
C ALA A 218 -33.35 -3.68 7.46
N PHE A 219 -34.27 -3.98 6.53
CA PHE A 219 -34.43 -3.20 5.30
C PHE A 219 -34.74 -1.72 5.58
N ALA A 220 -35.49 -1.42 6.64
CA ALA A 220 -35.81 -0.05 7.07
C ALA A 220 -34.57 0.76 7.53
N ARG A 221 -33.46 0.11 7.88
CA ARG A 221 -32.20 0.75 8.29
C ARG A 221 -31.23 1.02 7.14
N LEU A 222 -31.41 0.34 6.00
CA LEU A 222 -30.53 0.47 4.85
C LEU A 222 -30.68 1.85 4.20
N ALA A 223 -29.57 2.51 3.90
CA ALA A 223 -29.53 3.83 3.30
C ALA A 223 -28.30 4.02 2.40
N GLY A 224 -28.35 5.05 1.53
CA GLY A 224 -27.21 5.38 0.68
C GLY A 224 -26.79 4.24 -0.25
N PRO A 225 -25.53 3.73 -0.17
CA PRO A 225 -25.03 2.67 -1.03
C PRO A 225 -25.57 1.28 -0.69
N ASP A 226 -26.21 1.10 0.46
CA ASP A 226 -26.67 -0.20 0.97
C ASP A 226 -27.61 -0.94 0.01
N LEU A 227 -27.59 -2.28 0.07
CA LEU A 227 -28.43 -3.14 -0.75
C LEU A 227 -29.23 -4.14 0.10
N GLY A 228 -30.55 -3.99 0.06
CA GLY A 228 -31.50 -4.95 0.64
C GLY A 228 -32.04 -5.91 -0.41
N LEU A 229 -31.96 -7.21 -0.13
CA LEU A 229 -32.38 -8.31 -1.00
C LEU A 229 -33.49 -9.13 -0.32
N LYS A 230 -34.72 -9.02 -0.81
CA LYS A 230 -35.83 -9.88 -0.36
C LYS A 230 -35.76 -11.23 -1.04
N VAL A 231 -35.74 -12.32 -0.27
CA VAL A 231 -35.82 -13.69 -0.79
C VAL A 231 -37.27 -14.13 -0.89
N GLY A 232 -37.66 -14.74 -2.01
CA GLY A 232 -39.03 -15.19 -2.27
C GLY A 232 -40.02 -14.05 -2.52
N HIS A 233 -41.32 -14.33 -2.44
CA HIS A 233 -42.40 -13.37 -2.72
C HIS A 233 -42.83 -12.55 -1.48
N GLY A 234 -43.74 -11.58 -1.66
CA GLY A 234 -44.32 -10.76 -0.59
C GLY A 234 -43.97 -9.27 -0.68
N GLN A 235 -44.69 -8.43 0.06
CA GLN A 235 -44.37 -7.00 0.19
C GLN A 235 -43.04 -6.82 0.93
N THR A 236 -42.26 -5.81 0.55
CA THR A 236 -40.95 -5.55 1.14
C THR A 236 -40.48 -4.11 0.90
N LEU A 237 -39.67 -3.58 1.82
CA LEU A 237 -38.89 -2.36 1.70
C LEU A 237 -37.59 -2.58 0.91
N ALA A 238 -37.16 -3.83 0.71
CA ALA A 238 -35.99 -4.16 -0.10
C ALA A 238 -36.16 -3.69 -1.55
N ARG A 239 -35.08 -3.17 -2.14
CA ARG A 239 -35.07 -2.65 -3.52
C ARG A 239 -34.76 -3.73 -4.55
N ALA A 240 -34.36 -4.92 -4.13
CA ALA A 240 -34.02 -6.04 -5.00
C ALA A 240 -34.65 -7.34 -4.47
N ARG A 241 -34.84 -8.32 -5.36
CA ARG A 241 -35.46 -9.60 -5.04
C ARG A 241 -34.64 -10.77 -5.58
N LEU A 242 -34.55 -11.83 -4.79
CA LEU A 242 -33.98 -13.12 -5.14
C LEU A 242 -35.09 -14.18 -5.03
N ASP A 243 -35.09 -15.16 -5.92
CA ASP A 243 -36.19 -16.12 -6.01
C ASP A 243 -36.21 -17.10 -4.82
N ASP A 244 -35.03 -17.56 -4.42
CA ASP A 244 -34.87 -18.64 -3.44
C ASP A 244 -33.48 -18.62 -2.76
N PRO A 245 -33.24 -19.49 -1.75
CA PRO A 245 -31.92 -19.64 -1.12
C PRO A 245 -30.78 -19.95 -2.09
N GLN A 246 -31.05 -20.61 -3.22
CA GLN A 246 -30.00 -20.91 -4.22
C GLN A 246 -29.52 -19.63 -4.91
N SER A 247 -30.44 -18.70 -5.17
CA SER A 247 -30.13 -17.37 -5.70
C SER A 247 -29.30 -16.54 -4.71
N VAL A 248 -29.53 -16.70 -3.39
CA VAL A 248 -28.67 -16.10 -2.35
C VAL A 248 -27.26 -16.67 -2.42
N ALA A 249 -27.11 -17.99 -2.56
CA ALA A 249 -25.79 -18.61 -2.70
C ALA A 249 -25.02 -18.10 -3.92
N GLN A 250 -25.70 -17.92 -5.06
CA GLN A 250 -25.11 -17.36 -6.29
C GLN A 250 -24.69 -15.90 -6.09
N MET A 251 -25.52 -15.08 -5.45
CA MET A 251 -25.20 -13.70 -5.12
C MET A 251 -23.97 -13.59 -4.21
N LEU A 252 -23.89 -14.42 -3.17
CA LEU A 252 -22.73 -14.46 -2.26
C LEU A 252 -21.44 -14.86 -3.00
N ALA A 253 -21.52 -15.84 -3.90
CA ALA A 253 -20.39 -16.26 -4.72
C ALA A 253 -19.92 -15.15 -5.67
N LEU A 254 -20.86 -14.48 -6.35
CA LEU A 254 -20.57 -13.35 -7.24
C LEU A 254 -19.98 -12.16 -6.49
N LEU A 255 -20.52 -11.85 -5.31
CA LEU A 255 -19.99 -10.79 -4.45
C LEU A 255 -18.57 -11.14 -3.95
N ALA A 256 -18.34 -12.40 -3.55
CA ALA A 256 -17.01 -12.87 -3.16
C ALA A 256 -16.00 -12.77 -4.32
N GLU A 257 -16.38 -13.19 -5.52
CA GLU A 257 -15.54 -13.09 -6.72
C GLU A 257 -15.15 -11.63 -7.01
N ARG A 258 -16.12 -10.72 -6.99
CA ARG A 258 -15.89 -9.29 -7.24
C ARG A 258 -15.08 -8.62 -6.15
N ARG A 259 -15.37 -8.95 -4.90
CA ARG A 259 -14.65 -8.44 -3.74
C ARG A 259 -13.19 -8.90 -3.81
N ARG A 260 -12.95 -10.17 -4.15
CA ARG A 260 -11.61 -10.70 -4.40
C ARG A 260 -10.92 -9.96 -5.54
N ALA A 261 -11.57 -9.82 -6.69
CA ALA A 261 -10.99 -9.15 -7.86
C ALA A 261 -10.58 -7.68 -7.57
N TRP A 262 -11.44 -6.95 -6.85
CA TRP A 262 -11.12 -5.61 -6.36
C TRP A 262 -9.95 -5.63 -5.37
N LEU A 263 -10.00 -6.52 -4.38
CA LEU A 263 -8.94 -6.67 -3.40
C LEU A 263 -7.61 -7.07 -4.04
N THR A 264 -7.59 -7.86 -5.10
CA THR A 264 -6.37 -8.25 -5.83
C THR A 264 -5.92 -7.19 -6.85
N GLY A 265 -6.58 -6.03 -6.90
CA GLY A 265 -6.11 -4.88 -7.65
C GLY A 265 -6.51 -4.79 -9.12
N GLU A 266 -7.57 -5.48 -9.57
CA GLU A 266 -8.12 -5.22 -10.92
C GLU A 266 -8.50 -3.74 -11.12
N HIS A 267 -8.75 -3.01 -10.03
CA HIS A 267 -9.08 -1.58 -10.04
C HIS A 267 -8.09 -0.71 -9.27
N ALA A 268 -6.97 -1.27 -8.79
CA ALA A 268 -5.91 -0.46 -8.20
C ALA A 268 -5.29 0.40 -9.30
N LEU A 269 -5.17 1.71 -9.08
CA LEU A 269 -4.49 2.60 -10.01
C LEU A 269 -3.06 2.06 -10.21
N PRO A 270 -2.62 1.78 -11.45
CA PRO A 270 -1.27 1.29 -11.70
C PRO A 270 -0.21 2.22 -11.09
N ILE A 271 0.82 1.64 -10.48
CA ILE A 271 1.81 2.39 -9.70
C ILE A 271 2.52 3.45 -10.55
N GLU A 272 2.76 3.16 -11.83
CA GLU A 272 3.38 4.03 -12.81
C GLU A 272 2.55 5.26 -13.19
N ARG A 273 1.27 5.32 -12.75
CA ARG A 273 0.42 6.52 -12.89
C ARG A 273 0.51 7.48 -11.71
N HIS A 274 1.47 7.27 -10.82
CA HIS A 274 1.80 8.17 -9.73
C HIS A 274 3.04 8.97 -10.11
N SER A 275 2.93 10.30 -10.07
CA SER A 275 4.04 11.23 -10.28
C SER A 275 4.64 11.67 -8.95
N LEU A 276 5.97 11.68 -8.88
CA LEU A 276 6.74 12.14 -7.74
C LEU A 276 6.78 13.67 -7.67
N LEU A 277 6.53 14.21 -6.48
CA LEU A 277 6.87 15.57 -6.07
C LEU A 277 7.99 15.49 -5.02
N SER A 278 8.92 16.45 -5.03
CA SER A 278 10.02 16.49 -4.06
C SER A 278 10.42 17.93 -3.76
N ASP A 279 10.73 18.22 -2.49
CA ASP A 279 11.54 19.37 -2.08
C ASP A 279 12.94 18.97 -1.61
N GLN A 280 13.33 17.72 -1.91
CA GLN A 280 14.55 17.05 -1.47
C GLN A 280 14.69 16.89 0.06
N ARG A 281 13.62 17.10 0.83
CA ARG A 281 13.55 16.78 2.28
C ARG A 281 12.48 15.73 2.54
N THR A 282 11.37 15.86 1.84
CA THR A 282 10.34 14.82 1.74
C THR A 282 9.85 14.67 0.30
N VAL A 283 9.02 13.66 0.10
CA VAL A 283 8.40 13.33 -1.17
C VAL A 283 6.89 13.15 -1.01
N ALA A 284 6.16 13.39 -2.10
CA ALA A 284 4.75 13.06 -2.22
C ALA A 284 4.49 12.42 -3.58
N LEU A 285 3.46 11.60 -3.70
CA LEU A 285 2.98 11.10 -4.98
C LEU A 285 1.60 11.66 -5.30
N VAL A 286 1.46 12.15 -6.52
CA VAL A 286 0.20 12.64 -7.10
C VAL A 286 -0.24 11.70 -8.22
N THR A 287 -1.51 11.32 -8.20
CA THR A 287 -2.12 10.47 -9.22
C THR A 287 -2.55 11.30 -10.43
N ALA A 288 -2.69 10.63 -11.58
CA ALA A 288 -3.15 11.25 -12.82
C ALA A 288 -4.58 11.83 -12.74
N ASP A 289 -5.38 11.46 -11.74
CA ASP A 289 -6.73 12.01 -11.46
C ASP A 289 -6.72 13.16 -10.43
N GLY A 290 -5.54 13.64 -10.01
CA GLY A 290 -5.41 14.84 -9.17
C GLY A 290 -5.45 14.56 -7.66
N SER A 291 -5.08 13.37 -7.20
CA SER A 291 -5.02 13.00 -5.79
C SER A 291 -3.58 12.84 -5.29
N VAL A 292 -3.21 13.57 -4.24
CA VAL A 292 -1.99 13.28 -3.48
C VAL A 292 -2.34 12.18 -2.49
N ASN A 293 -1.97 10.94 -2.80
CA ASN A 293 -2.35 9.74 -2.02
C ASN A 293 -1.16 9.10 -1.27
N TRP A 294 0.04 9.68 -1.40
CA TRP A 294 1.22 9.29 -0.66
C TRP A 294 2.00 10.54 -0.24
N MET A 295 2.29 10.70 1.05
CA MET A 295 3.20 11.72 1.55
C MET A 295 3.63 11.39 2.98
N CYS A 296 4.92 11.48 3.25
CA CYS A 296 5.50 11.34 4.58
C CYS A 296 5.98 12.70 5.10
N HIS A 297 6.00 12.86 6.42
CA HIS A 297 6.48 14.10 7.06
C HIS A 297 7.07 13.79 8.45
N PRO A 298 8.19 14.42 8.85
CA PRO A 298 8.92 15.50 8.17
C PRO A 298 9.85 15.08 7.03
N ARG A 299 10.21 13.80 6.95
CA ARG A 299 11.08 13.23 5.92
C ARG A 299 10.35 12.14 5.15
N ALA A 300 10.94 11.73 4.03
CA ALA A 300 10.44 10.61 3.25
C ALA A 300 10.44 9.27 4.03
N ASP A 301 11.36 9.09 4.98
CA ASP A 301 11.44 7.91 5.87
C ASP A 301 10.58 8.01 7.15
N SER A 302 9.82 9.10 7.31
CA SER A 302 8.91 9.31 8.45
C SER A 302 7.55 8.64 8.24
N PRO A 303 6.67 8.59 9.27
CA PRO A 303 5.31 8.11 9.08
C PRO A 303 4.52 8.91 8.03
N ALA A 304 3.62 8.21 7.34
CA ALA A 304 2.79 8.83 6.32
C ALA A 304 1.68 9.69 6.93
N VAL A 305 1.42 10.85 6.30
CA VAL A 305 0.22 11.69 6.51
C VAL A 305 -0.86 11.34 5.49
N PHE A 306 -0.44 10.88 4.31
CA PHE A 306 -1.29 10.28 3.30
C PHE A 306 -0.70 8.91 2.94
N ALA A 307 -1.46 7.85 3.17
CA ALA A 307 -1.09 6.47 2.88
C ALA A 307 -2.13 5.78 1.98
N GLY A 308 -2.91 6.57 1.22
CA GLY A 308 -3.92 6.05 0.31
C GLY A 308 -3.40 5.13 -0.79
N LEU A 309 -2.12 5.23 -1.15
CA LEU A 309 -1.45 4.23 -2.00
C LEU A 309 -1.50 2.82 -1.40
N LEU A 310 -1.41 2.68 -0.07
CA LEU A 310 -1.36 1.39 0.62
C LEU A 310 -2.67 1.00 1.32
N GLY A 311 -3.55 1.96 1.62
CA GLY A 311 -4.82 1.67 2.31
C GLY A 311 -6.06 2.31 1.69
N GLY A 312 -5.97 2.76 0.44
CA GLY A 312 -7.06 3.40 -0.28
C GLY A 312 -7.49 4.73 0.35
N ALA A 313 -8.66 5.25 -0.04
CA ALA A 313 -9.13 6.57 0.40
C ALA A 313 -9.13 6.75 1.94
N ARG A 314 -9.36 5.68 2.70
CA ARG A 314 -9.38 5.68 4.17
C ARG A 314 -8.02 5.88 4.84
N ALA A 315 -6.94 5.51 4.16
CA ALA A 315 -5.57 5.70 4.66
C ALA A 315 -4.99 7.08 4.32
N GLY A 316 -5.83 7.97 3.77
CA GLY A 316 -5.57 9.39 3.71
C GLY A 316 -5.10 9.84 2.35
N HIS A 317 -5.60 11.00 1.94
CA HIS A 317 -5.35 11.61 0.66
C HIS A 317 -5.67 13.10 0.69
N PHE A 318 -5.23 13.81 -0.34
CA PHE A 318 -5.65 15.17 -0.64
C PHE A 318 -5.98 15.24 -2.13
N SER A 319 -7.26 15.34 -2.49
CA SER A 319 -7.72 15.30 -3.88
C SER A 319 -8.29 16.63 -4.36
N VAL A 320 -8.09 16.90 -5.65
CA VAL A 320 -8.84 17.89 -6.43
C VAL A 320 -9.39 17.15 -7.64
N SER A 321 -10.72 17.06 -7.74
CA SER A 321 -11.42 16.33 -8.79
C SER A 321 -12.61 17.13 -9.32
N ARG A 322 -13.37 16.53 -10.23
CA ARG A 322 -14.65 17.10 -10.69
C ARG A 322 -15.79 16.53 -9.84
N PRO A 323 -16.80 17.33 -9.46
CA PRO A 323 -17.95 16.80 -8.72
C PRO A 323 -18.76 15.73 -9.48
N ASP A 324 -18.58 15.63 -10.80
CA ASP A 324 -19.18 14.62 -11.67
C ASP A 324 -18.22 13.47 -12.02
N ASP A 325 -17.07 13.40 -11.35
CA ASP A 325 -16.01 12.41 -11.53
C ASP A 325 -15.44 12.33 -12.95
N SER A 326 -15.58 13.40 -13.75
CA SER A 326 -14.95 13.48 -15.07
C SER A 326 -13.42 13.40 -14.96
N PRO A 327 -12.76 12.51 -15.72
CA PRO A 327 -11.32 12.34 -15.64
C PRO A 327 -10.58 13.55 -16.27
N PRO A 328 -9.33 13.82 -15.83
CA PRO A 328 -8.46 14.77 -16.51
C PRO A 328 -8.21 14.39 -17.97
N ILE A 329 -8.01 15.41 -18.81
CA ILE A 329 -7.59 15.26 -20.20
C ILE A 329 -6.08 15.05 -20.33
N SER A 330 -5.30 15.50 -19.35
CA SER A 330 -3.84 15.27 -19.33
C SER A 330 -3.26 15.45 -17.93
N HIS A 331 -2.18 14.73 -17.66
CA HIS A 331 -1.33 14.86 -16.48
C HIS A 331 0.12 14.77 -16.92
N ARG A 332 0.97 15.74 -16.57
CA ARG A 332 2.37 15.80 -16.99
C ARG A 332 3.24 16.57 -16.02
N TYR A 333 4.55 16.40 -16.11
CA TYR A 333 5.49 17.35 -15.53
C TYR A 333 5.62 18.62 -16.36
N LEU A 334 5.88 19.75 -15.73
CA LEU A 334 6.48 20.90 -16.41
C LEU A 334 7.93 20.56 -16.76
N ASN A 335 8.34 20.83 -18.00
CA ASN A 335 9.64 20.43 -18.53
C ASN A 335 10.81 20.93 -17.64
N GLY A 336 11.76 20.03 -17.36
CA GLY A 336 12.93 20.29 -16.53
C GLY A 336 12.61 20.48 -15.03
N THR A 337 11.46 19.99 -14.54
CA THR A 337 11.05 20.18 -13.13
C THR A 337 10.41 18.94 -12.49
N MET A 338 10.24 19.00 -11.17
CA MET A 338 9.40 18.09 -10.37
C MET A 338 8.02 18.70 -10.03
N ILE A 339 7.53 19.62 -10.88
CA ILE A 339 6.21 20.24 -10.78
C ILE A 339 5.26 19.53 -11.75
N THR A 340 4.08 19.15 -11.28
CA THR A 340 3.07 18.49 -12.13
C THR A 340 1.91 19.41 -12.48
N GLU A 341 1.31 19.16 -13.63
CA GLU A 341 0.13 19.86 -14.14
C GLU A 341 -0.93 18.82 -14.52
N THR A 342 -2.09 18.88 -13.87
CA THR A 342 -3.28 18.08 -14.17
C THR A 342 -4.35 18.97 -14.78
N ARG A 343 -4.84 18.62 -15.97
CA ARG A 343 -5.77 19.48 -16.73
C ARG A 343 -7.08 18.77 -17.00
N TRP A 344 -8.16 19.51 -16.78
CA TRP A 344 -9.49 19.27 -17.35
C TRP A 344 -9.75 20.29 -18.47
N SER A 345 -10.93 20.28 -19.07
CA SER A 345 -11.30 21.20 -20.16
C SER A 345 -11.28 22.68 -19.76
N ASP A 346 -11.62 22.98 -18.50
CA ASP A 346 -11.86 24.33 -17.98
C ASP A 346 -11.16 24.61 -16.64
N VAL A 347 -10.30 23.68 -16.18
CA VAL A 347 -9.54 23.74 -14.92
C VAL A 347 -8.15 23.16 -15.12
N THR A 348 -7.15 23.81 -14.54
CA THR A 348 -5.77 23.32 -14.44
C THR A 348 -5.35 23.34 -12.98
N VAL A 349 -4.73 22.25 -12.51
CA VAL A 349 -4.16 22.12 -11.18
C VAL A 349 -2.65 21.94 -11.34
N THR A 350 -1.87 22.80 -10.68
CA THR A 350 -0.40 22.70 -10.61
C THR A 350 -0.01 22.27 -9.19
N ASP A 351 0.61 21.10 -9.07
CA ASP A 351 1.02 20.54 -7.77
C ASP A 351 2.56 20.52 -7.64
N TYR A 352 3.07 21.02 -6.51
CA TYR A 352 4.50 20.98 -6.20
C TYR A 352 4.80 21.06 -4.70
N LEU A 353 5.98 20.56 -4.31
CA LEU A 353 6.59 20.84 -3.01
C LEU A 353 7.52 22.06 -3.15
N ASP A 354 7.31 23.06 -2.28
CA ASP A 354 7.95 24.37 -2.35
C ASP A 354 9.46 24.32 -2.05
N CYS A 355 10.27 24.71 -3.04
CA CYS A 355 11.72 24.81 -2.93
C CYS A 355 12.24 26.25 -2.71
N SER A 356 11.36 27.24 -2.48
CA SER A 356 11.76 28.65 -2.28
C SER A 356 12.67 28.83 -1.06
N ASP A 357 13.32 29.99 -0.94
CA ASP A 357 14.07 30.42 0.25
C ASP A 357 15.15 29.44 0.76
N GLN A 358 15.84 28.73 -0.15
CA GLN A 358 16.87 27.73 0.21
C GLN A 358 16.34 26.59 1.10
N ARG A 359 15.02 26.37 1.13
CA ARG A 359 14.37 25.29 1.89
C ARG A 359 15.02 23.93 1.72
N PRO A 360 15.46 23.50 0.52
CA PRO A 360 16.13 22.20 0.37
C PRO A 360 17.39 22.03 1.23
N THR A 361 18.02 23.13 1.66
CA THR A 361 19.23 23.12 2.51
C THR A 361 18.94 23.25 4.01
N GLU A 362 17.71 23.58 4.41
CA GLU A 362 17.31 23.59 5.82
C GLU A 362 17.09 22.16 6.33
N PRO A 363 17.32 21.87 7.62
CA PRO A 363 16.90 20.61 8.23
C PRO A 363 15.44 20.28 7.93
N ALA A 364 15.13 18.99 7.74
CA ALA A 364 13.75 18.54 7.60
C ALA A 364 12.92 18.90 8.84
N GLY A 365 11.63 19.15 8.65
CA GLY A 365 10.73 19.67 9.69
C GLY A 365 9.82 20.80 9.25
N ARG A 366 9.89 21.21 7.97
CA ARG A 366 8.99 22.20 7.38
C ARG A 366 8.64 21.78 5.97
N THR A 367 7.37 21.55 5.68
CA THR A 367 6.93 21.18 4.34
C THR A 367 5.78 22.06 3.90
N ASN A 368 5.83 22.51 2.64
CA ASN A 368 4.78 23.26 1.99
C ASN A 368 4.41 22.51 0.70
N LEU A 369 3.26 21.84 0.71
CA LEU A 369 2.64 21.29 -0.50
C LEU A 369 1.68 22.34 -1.05
N ILE A 370 1.94 22.78 -2.28
CA ILE A 370 1.15 23.80 -2.97
C ILE A 370 0.34 23.15 -4.07
N ARG A 371 -0.94 23.51 -4.14
CA ARG A 371 -1.85 23.18 -5.24
C ARG A 371 -2.45 24.47 -5.76
N ALA A 372 -1.99 24.93 -6.90
CA ALA A 372 -2.49 26.13 -7.57
C ALA A 372 -3.54 25.72 -8.59
N ILE A 373 -4.76 26.25 -8.44
CA ILE A 373 -5.92 25.88 -9.22
C ILE A 373 -6.39 27.09 -10.03
N GLU A 374 -6.37 26.97 -11.34
CA GLU A 374 -6.74 28.02 -12.29
C GLU A 374 -7.88 27.53 -13.18
N GLY A 375 -8.84 28.40 -13.51
CA GLY A 375 -9.95 28.06 -14.40
C GLY A 375 -11.29 28.66 -13.99
N THR A 376 -12.35 28.16 -14.62
CA THR A 376 -13.74 28.63 -14.40
C THR A 376 -14.72 27.49 -14.14
N GLY A 377 -14.24 26.26 -14.05
CA GLY A 377 -15.05 25.08 -13.80
C GLY A 377 -15.44 24.88 -12.33
N ARG A 378 -16.21 23.82 -12.09
CA ARG A 378 -16.48 23.31 -10.74
C ARG A 378 -15.46 22.26 -10.36
N ILE A 379 -14.99 22.33 -9.13
CA ILE A 379 -14.09 21.33 -8.54
C ILE A 379 -14.65 20.82 -7.23
N ARG A 380 -14.26 19.59 -6.88
CA ARG A 380 -14.39 19.04 -5.54
C ARG A 380 -13.01 18.92 -4.94
N ILE A 381 -12.87 19.32 -3.69
CA ILE A 381 -11.65 19.19 -2.91
C ILE A 381 -11.96 18.29 -1.72
N GLU A 382 -11.18 17.22 -1.54
CA GLU A 382 -11.23 16.40 -0.33
C GLU A 382 -9.87 16.40 0.36
N PHE A 383 -9.86 16.79 1.63
CA PHE A 383 -8.68 16.82 2.48
C PHE A 383 -8.86 15.84 3.64
N ALA A 384 -8.20 14.70 3.53
CA ALA A 384 -8.31 13.59 4.47
C ALA A 384 -6.92 13.19 5.02
N PRO A 385 -6.28 14.01 5.88
CA PRO A 385 -5.04 13.60 6.53
C PRO A 385 -5.29 12.41 7.46
N ARG A 386 -4.36 11.44 7.45
CA ARG A 386 -4.39 10.24 8.29
C ARG A 386 -3.00 10.06 8.90
N LEU A 387 -2.85 10.60 10.11
CA LEU A 387 -1.56 10.66 10.79
C LEU A 387 -1.06 9.26 11.17
N ASP A 388 0.26 9.08 11.11
CA ASP A 388 0.93 7.82 11.44
C ASP A 388 0.33 6.62 10.68
N PHE A 389 0.22 6.73 9.35
CA PHE A 389 -0.41 5.73 8.49
C PHE A 389 -1.91 5.48 8.79
N GLY A 390 -2.57 6.44 9.45
CA GLY A 390 -3.96 6.29 9.91
C GLY A 390 -4.11 5.61 11.26
N ARG A 391 -3.03 5.33 11.99
CA ARG A 391 -3.11 4.80 13.36
C ARG A 391 -3.49 5.87 14.39
N ALA A 392 -3.13 7.13 14.14
CA ALA A 392 -3.43 8.22 15.04
C ALA A 392 -4.77 8.90 14.68
N PRO A 393 -5.72 9.04 15.63
CA PRO A 393 -6.94 9.79 15.42
C PRO A 393 -6.64 11.19 14.88
N THR A 394 -7.42 11.65 13.90
CA THR A 394 -7.15 12.92 13.20
C THR A 394 -8.38 13.80 13.20
N GLY A 395 -8.29 14.97 13.84
CA GLY A 395 -9.35 15.98 13.85
C GLY A 395 -9.05 17.15 12.92
N LEU A 396 -10.09 17.86 12.49
CA LEU A 396 -10.00 19.04 11.64
C LEU A 396 -10.80 20.18 12.27
N HIS A 397 -10.13 21.32 12.46
CA HIS A 397 -10.76 22.53 12.96
C HIS A 397 -10.75 23.63 11.89
N VAL A 398 -11.91 24.18 11.56
CA VAL A 398 -12.02 25.29 10.60
C VAL A 398 -11.47 26.57 11.22
N ILE A 399 -10.53 27.21 10.54
CA ILE A 399 -9.92 28.48 10.95
C ILE A 399 -10.15 29.54 9.86
N ASP A 400 -9.87 30.81 10.18
CA ASP A 400 -9.92 31.88 9.18
C ASP A 400 -8.96 31.57 8.02
N GLY A 401 -9.53 31.43 6.82
CA GLY A 401 -8.79 31.11 5.61
C GLY A 401 -8.30 29.66 5.49
N GLY A 402 -8.80 28.70 6.27
CA GLY A 402 -8.43 27.29 6.08
C GLY A 402 -8.80 26.29 7.18
N LEU A 403 -7.94 25.29 7.38
CA LEU A 403 -8.09 24.22 8.37
C LEU A 403 -6.82 24.07 9.22
N GLU A 404 -6.99 23.72 10.49
CA GLU A 404 -5.94 23.20 11.36
C GLU A 404 -6.16 21.70 11.59
N VAL A 405 -5.08 20.91 11.51
CA VAL A 405 -5.12 19.46 11.76
C VAL A 405 -4.76 19.19 13.22
N TRP A 406 -5.65 18.52 13.94
CA TRP A 406 -5.47 18.11 15.32
C TRP A 406 -5.07 16.64 15.42
N GLY A 407 -4.28 16.31 16.45
CA GLY A 407 -3.70 14.98 16.66
C GLY A 407 -2.27 14.83 16.13
N ALA A 408 -1.78 15.80 15.35
CA ALA A 408 -0.40 15.83 14.88
C ALA A 408 0.55 16.25 16.00
N ALA A 409 1.75 15.65 16.04
CA ALA A 409 2.80 16.03 16.98
C ALA A 409 3.32 17.46 16.72
N GLU A 410 3.20 17.92 15.47
CA GLU A 410 3.60 19.26 15.03
C GLU A 410 2.40 20.01 14.44
N THR A 411 2.44 21.34 14.47
CA THR A 411 1.38 22.17 13.88
C THR A 411 1.29 21.94 12.37
N MET A 412 0.11 21.55 11.89
CA MET A 412 -0.22 21.34 10.49
C MET A 412 -1.47 22.16 10.13
N VAL A 413 -1.39 22.92 9.04
CA VAL A 413 -2.48 23.80 8.58
C VAL A 413 -2.65 23.69 7.08
N LEU A 414 -3.89 23.66 6.60
CA LEU A 414 -4.23 23.86 5.19
C LEU A 414 -4.74 25.29 5.03
N LEU A 415 -3.98 26.14 4.35
CA LEU A 415 -4.45 27.46 3.94
C LEU A 415 -5.22 27.30 2.63
N SER A 416 -6.46 27.76 2.62
CA SER A 416 -7.41 27.64 1.51
C SER A 416 -8.37 28.85 1.53
N PRO A 417 -7.87 30.07 1.24
CA PRO A 417 -8.69 31.28 1.33
C PRO A 417 -9.90 31.20 0.40
N GLY A 418 -11.09 31.52 0.93
CA GLY A 418 -12.34 31.51 0.17
C GLY A 418 -12.99 30.12 0.00
N VAL A 419 -12.42 29.06 0.59
CA VAL A 419 -13.01 27.72 0.59
C VAL A 419 -13.86 27.51 1.84
N ASN A 420 -15.11 27.07 1.65
CA ASN A 420 -16.00 26.69 2.74
C ASN A 420 -15.98 25.17 2.89
N TRP A 421 -15.57 24.69 4.06
CA TRP A 421 -15.39 23.26 4.33
C TRP A 421 -16.59 22.64 5.05
N GLU A 422 -17.02 21.49 4.59
CA GLU A 422 -17.84 20.55 5.33
C GLU A 422 -16.93 19.50 5.97
N ILE A 423 -17.05 19.29 7.29
CA ILE A 423 -16.30 18.26 8.00
C ILE A 423 -17.16 17.02 8.14
N VAL A 424 -16.65 15.89 7.65
CA VAL A 424 -17.28 14.58 7.66
C VAL A 424 -16.51 13.67 8.62
N ASP A 425 -17.19 13.12 9.61
CA ASP A 425 -16.62 12.14 10.52
C ASP A 425 -16.50 10.76 9.85
N GLN A 426 -15.35 10.13 10.01
CA GLN A 426 -15.01 8.80 9.50
C GLN A 426 -14.33 7.99 10.61
N GLY A 427 -15.14 7.51 11.56
CA GLY A 427 -14.64 6.81 12.75
C GLY A 427 -13.75 7.73 13.60
N PRO A 428 -12.48 7.37 13.87
CA PRO A 428 -11.57 8.21 14.64
C PRO A 428 -10.91 9.35 13.83
N HIS A 429 -11.28 9.51 12.56
CA HIS A 429 -10.73 10.52 11.67
C HIS A 429 -11.80 11.45 11.12
N GLN A 430 -11.38 12.63 10.68
CA GLN A 430 -12.21 13.59 9.95
C GLN A 430 -11.68 13.82 8.54
N THR A 431 -12.60 14.11 7.62
CA THR A 431 -12.31 14.53 6.25
C THR A 431 -13.00 15.87 6.00
N ALA A 432 -12.30 16.80 5.38
CA ALA A 432 -12.85 18.06 4.92
C ALA A 432 -13.20 17.97 3.44
N VAL A 433 -14.43 18.33 3.07
CA VAL A 433 -14.93 18.32 1.69
C VAL A 433 -15.39 19.72 1.31
N ALA A 434 -15.10 20.16 0.09
CA ALA A 434 -15.60 21.42 -0.45
C ALA A 434 -15.86 21.31 -1.96
N ASP A 435 -17.06 21.73 -2.39
CA ASP A 435 -17.36 21.97 -3.80
C ASP A 435 -17.20 23.47 -4.10
N VAL A 436 -16.29 23.80 -5.02
CA VAL A 436 -15.90 25.18 -5.33
C VAL A 436 -16.22 25.49 -6.80
N GLN A 437 -16.89 26.62 -7.02
CA GLN A 437 -17.05 27.21 -8.34
C GLN A 437 -15.93 28.24 -8.56
N LEU A 438 -15.05 27.97 -9.52
CA LEU A 438 -13.99 28.90 -9.88
C LEU A 438 -14.57 30.04 -10.76
N ASP A 439 -14.05 31.25 -10.59
CA ASP A 439 -14.48 32.46 -11.32
C ASP A 439 -13.39 33.05 -12.23
N GLY A 440 -12.28 32.33 -12.40
CA GLY A 440 -11.08 32.78 -13.09
C GLY A 440 -10.00 33.34 -12.17
N THR A 441 -10.31 33.64 -10.90
CA THR A 441 -9.31 33.98 -9.89
C THR A 441 -8.58 32.69 -9.45
N PRO A 442 -7.24 32.65 -9.46
CA PRO A 442 -6.50 31.48 -9.00
C PRO A 442 -6.80 31.17 -7.53
N LEU A 443 -7.10 29.89 -7.24
CA LEU A 443 -7.25 29.36 -5.90
C LEU A 443 -5.97 28.62 -5.51
N GLU A 444 -5.34 29.05 -4.41
CA GLU A 444 -4.19 28.37 -3.83
C GLU A 444 -4.66 27.52 -2.64
N LEU A 445 -4.26 26.24 -2.65
CA LEU A 445 -4.30 25.38 -1.47
C LEU A 445 -2.87 25.11 -1.01
N MET A 446 -2.52 25.57 0.19
CA MET A 446 -1.18 25.38 0.77
C MET A 446 -1.28 24.55 2.05
N LEU A 447 -0.88 23.28 1.97
CA LEU A 447 -0.70 22.44 3.15
C LEU A 447 0.69 22.71 3.74
N ARG A 448 0.72 23.28 4.95
CA ARG A 448 1.93 23.58 5.70
C ARG A 448 2.04 22.62 6.88
N LEU A 449 3.18 21.95 6.99
CA LEU A 449 3.49 21.02 8.06
C LEU A 449 4.76 21.51 8.80
N GLY A 450 4.78 21.37 10.14
CA GLY A 450 5.90 21.77 10.98
C GLY A 450 6.03 23.28 11.21
N VAL A 451 4.91 23.99 11.41
CA VAL A 451 4.88 25.47 11.51
C VAL A 451 4.84 26.04 12.94
N HIS A 452 5.23 25.26 13.95
CA HIS A 452 5.12 25.66 15.35
C HIS A 452 5.76 27.03 15.64
N GLY A 453 4.98 27.97 16.20
CA GLY A 453 5.45 29.31 16.57
C GLY A 453 5.73 30.26 15.40
N ARG A 454 5.36 29.92 14.16
CA ARG A 454 5.56 30.76 12.97
C ARG A 454 4.26 31.41 12.48
N PRO A 455 4.34 32.57 11.79
CA PRO A 455 3.16 33.16 11.15
C PRO A 455 2.52 32.21 10.14
N LEU A 456 1.18 32.16 10.15
CA LEU A 456 0.38 31.41 9.19
C LEU A 456 0.42 32.04 7.78
N ARG A 457 0.71 33.34 7.67
CA ARG A 457 0.89 34.02 6.39
C ARG A 457 2.34 33.93 5.91
N THR A 458 2.52 33.82 4.60
CA THR A 458 3.82 33.89 3.92
C THR A 458 3.95 35.23 3.20
N ASP A 459 5.16 35.78 3.13
CA ASP A 459 5.41 37.05 2.43
C ASP A 459 5.49 36.88 0.91
N LEU A 460 5.81 35.67 0.43
CA LEU A 460 5.82 35.35 -1.00
C LEU A 460 4.41 35.08 -1.53
N THR A 461 4.18 35.38 -2.81
CA THR A 461 2.98 34.93 -3.53
C THR A 461 3.16 33.49 -4.05
N GLU A 462 2.07 32.85 -4.48
CA GLU A 462 2.14 31.54 -5.15
C GLU A 462 3.04 31.61 -6.39
N THR A 463 2.84 32.62 -7.24
CA THR A 463 3.63 32.84 -8.46
C THR A 463 5.13 32.92 -8.16
N ASP A 464 5.53 33.65 -7.11
CA ASP A 464 6.94 33.78 -6.73
C ASP A 464 7.51 32.43 -6.26
N ARG A 465 6.75 31.66 -5.45
CA ARG A 465 7.15 30.31 -5.00
C ARG A 465 7.28 29.34 -6.17
N ARG A 466 6.31 29.33 -7.08
CA ARG A 466 6.28 28.47 -8.26
C ARG A 466 7.49 28.78 -9.15
N GLN A 467 7.74 30.06 -9.43
CA GLN A 467 8.89 30.48 -10.22
C GLN A 467 10.23 30.09 -9.55
N ALA A 468 10.37 30.30 -8.24
CA ALA A 468 11.57 29.89 -7.52
C ALA A 468 11.79 28.36 -7.57
N THR A 469 10.70 27.58 -7.44
CA THR A 469 10.74 26.12 -7.52
C THR A 469 11.08 25.63 -8.94
N GLU A 470 10.47 26.22 -9.98
CA GLU A 470 10.84 25.94 -11.38
C GLU A 470 12.32 26.22 -11.63
N GLN A 471 12.80 27.36 -11.14
CA GLN A 471 14.19 27.79 -11.33
C GLN A 471 15.17 26.85 -10.60
N HIS A 472 14.82 26.38 -9.41
CA HIS A 472 15.62 25.39 -8.65
C HIS A 472 15.90 24.14 -9.50
N TRP A 473 14.84 23.53 -10.05
CA TRP A 473 14.97 22.31 -10.84
C TRP A 473 15.61 22.55 -12.21
N ARG A 474 15.15 23.56 -12.97
CA ARG A 474 15.68 23.83 -14.31
C ARG A 474 17.15 24.24 -14.28
N ASN A 475 17.58 25.01 -13.29
CA ASN A 475 19.00 25.36 -13.13
C ASN A 475 19.88 24.15 -12.90
N TRP A 476 19.36 23.14 -12.20
CA TRP A 476 20.09 21.91 -11.97
C TRP A 476 20.13 21.07 -13.26
N ALA A 477 18.98 20.82 -13.89
CA ALA A 477 18.89 20.02 -15.11
C ALA A 477 19.74 20.58 -16.26
N GLN A 478 19.79 21.90 -16.43
CA GLN A 478 20.59 22.57 -17.47
C GLN A 478 22.10 22.41 -17.32
N LYS A 479 22.60 21.95 -16.16
CA LYS A 479 24.03 21.67 -15.94
C LYS A 479 24.43 20.27 -16.41
N LEU A 480 23.44 19.40 -16.68
CA LEU A 480 23.70 18.02 -17.07
C LEU A 480 24.20 17.93 -18.51
N THR A 481 25.10 16.99 -18.74
CA THR A 481 25.51 16.57 -20.08
C THR A 481 24.73 15.32 -20.45
N LEU A 482 23.65 15.50 -21.21
CA LEU A 482 22.77 14.40 -21.60
C LEU A 482 23.33 13.64 -22.82
N PRO A 483 23.25 12.30 -22.84
CA PRO A 483 23.61 11.52 -24.01
C PRO A 483 22.62 11.75 -25.16
N PRO A 484 23.03 11.54 -26.43
CA PRO A 484 22.13 11.66 -27.58
C PRO A 484 21.05 10.56 -27.62
N VAL A 485 21.30 9.41 -27.00
CA VAL A 485 20.33 8.31 -26.89
C VAL A 485 19.37 8.57 -25.74
N ALA A 486 18.06 8.55 -26.02
CA ALA A 486 16.97 8.71 -25.03
C ALA A 486 17.16 9.94 -24.10
N SER A 487 17.56 11.08 -24.68
CA SER A 487 17.95 12.27 -23.92
C SER A 487 16.85 12.78 -22.98
N GLU A 488 15.58 12.71 -23.38
CA GLU A 488 14.45 13.19 -22.58
C GLU A 488 14.18 12.26 -21.38
N GLU A 489 14.26 10.95 -21.60
CA GLU A 489 14.10 9.92 -20.57
C GLU A 489 15.27 9.92 -19.58
N VAL A 490 16.48 10.21 -20.06
CA VAL A 490 17.67 10.41 -19.21
C VAL A 490 17.53 11.66 -18.36
N GLU A 491 17.08 12.79 -18.92
CA GLU A 491 16.83 14.02 -18.14
C GLU A 491 15.78 13.77 -17.04
N ARG A 492 14.67 13.09 -17.37
CA ARG A 492 13.64 12.72 -16.41
C ARG A 492 14.19 11.80 -15.33
N SER A 493 14.93 10.76 -15.70
CA SER A 493 15.54 9.83 -14.74
C SER A 493 16.54 10.52 -13.82
N ALA A 494 17.35 11.45 -14.35
CA ALA A 494 18.27 12.25 -13.55
C ALA A 494 17.53 13.13 -12.54
N LEU A 495 16.44 13.79 -12.96
CA LEU A 495 15.58 14.57 -12.05
C LEU A 495 14.98 13.70 -10.94
N VAL A 496 14.59 12.46 -11.25
CA VAL A 496 14.09 11.52 -10.23
C VAL A 496 15.17 11.14 -9.23
N LEU A 497 16.37 10.77 -9.70
CA LEU A 497 17.50 10.48 -8.79
C LEU A 497 17.82 11.70 -7.91
N LYS A 498 17.81 12.90 -8.48
CA LYS A 498 18.00 14.16 -7.71
C LYS A 498 16.88 14.39 -6.70
N ALA A 499 15.64 14.06 -7.05
CA ALA A 499 14.48 14.15 -6.15
C ALA A 499 14.52 13.14 -5.00
N LEU A 500 15.21 12.01 -5.19
CA LEU A 500 15.49 11.00 -4.15
C LEU A 500 16.73 11.32 -3.32
N CYS A 501 17.53 12.34 -3.66
CA CYS A 501 18.58 12.85 -2.79
C CYS A 501 17.95 13.65 -1.64
N HIS A 502 18.16 13.20 -0.40
CA HIS A 502 17.84 13.97 0.79
C HIS A 502 18.89 15.07 0.99
N GLN A 503 18.62 16.25 0.46
CA GLN A 503 19.58 17.35 0.34
C GLN A 503 20.21 17.80 1.67
N PRO A 504 19.49 17.82 2.82
CA PRO A 504 20.09 18.22 4.09
C PRO A 504 21.18 17.28 4.61
N SER A 505 21.10 15.97 4.32
CA SER A 505 22.08 15.00 4.82
C SER A 505 23.01 14.45 3.74
N GLY A 506 22.63 14.49 2.47
CA GLY A 506 23.36 13.85 1.37
C GLY A 506 22.99 12.38 1.13
N ALA A 507 22.20 11.76 2.01
CA ALA A 507 21.68 10.42 1.81
C ALA A 507 20.76 10.34 0.57
N MET A 508 20.68 9.18 -0.07
CA MET A 508 19.76 8.94 -1.18
C MET A 508 18.79 7.81 -0.83
N LEU A 509 17.50 8.01 -1.12
CA LEU A 509 16.49 6.96 -0.97
C LEU A 509 16.67 5.88 -2.03
N ALA A 510 16.42 4.61 -1.67
CA ALA A 510 16.31 3.53 -2.66
C ALA A 510 15.03 3.65 -3.50
N ALA A 511 13.91 4.08 -2.88
CA ALA A 511 12.67 4.45 -3.56
C ALA A 511 11.83 5.44 -2.73
N ALA A 512 10.83 6.09 -3.34
CA ALA A 512 9.96 7.04 -2.64
C ALA A 512 8.89 6.37 -1.75
N THR A 513 8.67 5.06 -1.90
CA THR A 513 7.56 4.31 -1.27
C THR A 513 8.05 3.14 -0.43
N THR A 514 7.11 2.59 0.34
CA THR A 514 7.23 1.31 1.03
C THR A 514 6.15 0.35 0.54
N SER A 515 6.41 -0.95 0.68
CA SER A 515 5.42 -2.03 0.66
C SER A 515 4.55 -2.11 -0.58
N LEU A 516 5.07 -1.63 -1.71
CA LEU A 516 4.52 -2.03 -3.00
C LEU A 516 4.95 -3.47 -3.32
N PRO A 517 4.07 -4.27 -3.93
CA PRO A 517 4.29 -5.69 -4.09
C PRO A 517 5.27 -6.05 -5.19
N GLU A 518 6.22 -6.93 -4.90
CA GLU A 518 6.97 -7.68 -5.93
C GLU A 518 6.11 -8.76 -6.59
N VAL A 519 5.00 -9.16 -5.93
CA VAL A 519 3.98 -10.09 -6.43
C VAL A 519 2.62 -9.58 -6.00
N MET A 520 1.71 -9.31 -6.94
CA MET A 520 0.36 -8.82 -6.63
C MET A 520 -0.36 -9.77 -5.68
N GLY A 521 -0.90 -9.22 -4.57
CA GLY A 521 -1.54 -9.99 -3.51
C GLY A 521 -0.57 -10.82 -2.64
N GLY A 522 0.74 -10.74 -2.91
CA GLY A 522 1.78 -11.52 -2.27
C GLY A 522 2.36 -10.89 -1.00
N VAL A 523 3.34 -11.59 -0.41
CA VAL A 523 3.96 -11.25 0.89
C VAL A 523 5.28 -10.48 0.77
N ARG A 524 5.72 -10.22 -0.46
CA ARG A 524 7.01 -9.65 -0.81
C ARG A 524 6.85 -8.14 -0.98
N ASN A 525 6.73 -7.45 0.15
CA ASN A 525 6.42 -6.02 0.24
C ASN A 525 7.36 -5.39 1.27
N TRP A 526 8.29 -4.53 0.84
CA TRP A 526 9.42 -4.05 1.66
C TRP A 526 9.48 -2.52 1.71
N ASP A 527 10.07 -1.96 2.77
CA ASP A 527 10.26 -0.51 2.90
C ASP A 527 11.60 -0.08 2.29
N TYR A 528 11.54 0.76 1.25
CA TYR A 528 12.68 1.22 0.45
C TYR A 528 12.98 2.71 0.65
N ARG A 529 12.35 3.36 1.63
CA ARG A 529 12.50 4.81 1.87
C ARG A 529 13.81 5.20 2.57
N TYR A 530 14.68 4.23 2.79
CA TYR A 530 15.95 4.34 3.48
C TYR A 530 17.13 4.44 2.50
N CYS A 531 18.32 4.68 3.05
CA CYS A 531 19.56 4.75 2.28
C CYS A 531 20.33 3.43 2.38
N TRP A 532 20.44 2.72 1.26
CA TRP A 532 21.44 1.66 1.07
C TRP A 532 22.70 2.31 0.51
N PRO A 533 23.86 2.30 1.21
CA PRO A 533 25.06 2.96 0.71
C PRO A 533 25.52 2.42 -0.65
N ARG A 534 25.26 1.15 -0.95
CA ARG A 534 25.48 0.55 -2.27
C ARG A 534 24.64 1.25 -3.34
N ASP A 535 23.33 1.26 -3.15
CA ASP A 535 22.36 1.75 -4.13
C ASP A 535 22.52 3.25 -4.34
N ALA A 536 22.74 3.98 -3.24
CA ALA A 536 23.06 5.40 -3.25
C ALA A 536 24.36 5.68 -4.01
N ALA A 537 25.43 4.91 -3.77
CA ALA A 537 26.71 5.14 -4.44
C ALA A 537 26.61 4.90 -5.95
N MET A 538 25.87 3.87 -6.38
CA MET A 538 25.60 3.61 -7.80
C MET A 538 24.74 4.72 -8.43
N SER A 539 23.74 5.22 -7.71
CA SER A 539 22.85 6.29 -8.18
C SER A 539 23.60 7.61 -8.33
N ALA A 540 24.44 7.95 -7.34
CA ALA A 540 25.31 9.11 -7.39
C ALA A 540 26.36 9.01 -8.50
N ALA A 541 26.89 7.81 -8.77
CA ALA A 541 27.81 7.58 -9.88
C ALA A 541 27.14 7.82 -11.24
N ALA A 542 25.88 7.42 -11.41
CA ALA A 542 25.10 7.71 -12.63
C ALA A 542 24.86 9.22 -12.82
N LEU A 543 24.52 9.94 -11.74
CA LEU A 543 24.40 11.41 -11.78
C LEU A 543 25.74 12.10 -12.09
N LEU A 544 26.84 11.60 -11.53
CA LEU A 544 28.19 12.09 -11.80
C LEU A 544 28.59 11.89 -13.27
N ALA A 545 28.19 10.77 -13.88
CA ALA A 545 28.43 10.52 -15.31
C ALA A 545 27.73 11.55 -16.21
N LEU A 546 26.65 12.19 -15.73
CA LEU A 546 25.98 13.32 -16.39
C LEU A 546 26.54 14.69 -15.98
N GLY A 547 27.60 14.75 -15.17
CA GLY A 547 28.26 15.98 -14.72
C GLY A 547 27.83 16.51 -13.35
N SER A 548 26.99 15.78 -12.61
CA SER A 548 26.47 16.22 -11.30
C SER A 548 27.37 15.73 -10.15
N SER A 549 28.42 16.49 -9.82
CA SER A 549 29.39 16.12 -8.78
C SER A 549 28.99 16.47 -7.35
N THR A 550 28.06 17.41 -7.16
CA THR A 550 27.64 17.87 -5.83
C THR A 550 26.95 16.75 -5.04
N GLU A 551 26.04 16.01 -5.67
CA GLU A 551 25.29 14.92 -5.03
C GLU A 551 26.22 13.77 -4.65
N ALA A 552 27.18 13.44 -5.52
CA ALA A 552 28.21 12.45 -5.25
C ALA A 552 29.12 12.84 -4.06
N GLY A 553 29.55 14.10 -4.00
CA GLY A 553 30.33 14.62 -2.87
C GLY A 553 29.55 14.55 -1.55
N ASN A 554 28.31 15.05 -1.55
CA ASN A 554 27.45 15.05 -0.36
C ASN A 554 27.18 13.63 0.16
N LEU A 555 26.95 12.67 -0.74
CA LEU A 555 26.76 11.28 -0.34
C LEU A 555 28.04 10.70 0.26
N LEU A 556 29.22 10.99 -0.32
CA LEU A 556 30.49 10.50 0.21
C LEU A 556 30.78 11.10 1.60
N ASP A 557 30.46 12.37 1.82
CA ASP A 557 30.50 13.02 3.14
C ASP A 557 29.54 12.34 4.14
N TRP A 558 28.33 11.97 3.70
CA TRP A 558 27.37 11.25 4.53
C TRP A 558 27.86 9.85 4.92
N ILE A 559 28.43 9.09 3.98
CA ILE A 559 29.01 7.76 4.23
C ILE A 559 30.21 7.88 5.18
N LEU A 560 31.06 8.88 4.98
CA LEU A 560 32.18 9.20 5.87
C LEU A 560 31.69 9.40 7.31
N GLU A 561 30.64 10.20 7.51
CA GLU A 561 30.05 10.41 8.84
C GLU A 561 29.54 9.09 9.45
N ARG A 562 28.88 8.23 8.66
CA ARG A 562 28.44 6.90 9.14
C ARG A 562 29.62 6.04 9.59
N VAL A 563 30.68 5.99 8.79
CA VAL A 563 31.89 5.21 9.10
C VAL A 563 32.59 5.73 10.37
N GLU A 564 32.63 7.04 10.57
CA GLU A 564 33.23 7.67 11.76
C GLU A 564 32.44 7.41 13.06
N HIS A 565 31.12 7.19 12.99
CA HIS A 565 30.30 6.84 14.15
C HIS A 565 30.34 5.35 14.52
N LEU A 566 30.86 4.49 13.64
CA LEU A 566 30.97 3.06 13.90
C LEU A 566 32.20 2.74 14.76
N PRO A 567 32.14 1.71 15.63
CA PRO A 567 33.32 1.25 16.37
C PRO A 567 34.46 0.84 15.44
N SER A 568 34.12 0.35 14.25
CA SER A 568 35.07 0.01 13.21
C SER A 568 34.42 0.01 11.81
N PRO A 569 35.17 0.36 10.73
CA PRO A 569 34.63 0.51 9.37
C PRO A 569 34.00 -0.77 8.81
N GLU A 570 34.46 -1.92 9.29
CA GLU A 570 33.94 -3.21 8.89
C GLU A 570 32.53 -3.52 9.41
N GLN A 571 31.96 -2.65 10.26
CA GLN A 571 30.58 -2.74 10.76
C GLN A 571 29.60 -1.87 9.97
N LEU A 572 29.98 -1.39 8.78
CA LEU A 572 29.06 -0.67 7.90
C LEU A 572 27.81 -1.53 7.63
N ARG A 573 26.64 -0.99 7.98
CA ARG A 573 25.35 -1.68 7.82
C ARG A 573 24.90 -1.63 6.36
N PRO A 574 24.04 -2.56 5.91
CA PRO A 574 23.44 -2.51 4.59
C PRO A 574 22.56 -1.29 4.34
N VAL A 575 21.84 -0.85 5.37
CA VAL A 575 20.79 0.18 5.27
C VAL A 575 20.81 1.10 6.50
N TYR A 576 20.49 2.37 6.26
CA TYR A 576 20.43 3.43 7.28
C TYR A 576 19.23 4.34 7.07
N PRO A 577 18.68 4.94 8.14
CA PRO A 577 17.78 6.09 8.01
C PRO A 577 18.47 7.25 7.28
N LEU A 578 17.69 8.20 6.76
CA LEU A 578 18.24 9.34 6.03
C LEU A 578 19.07 10.28 6.92
N VAL A 579 18.75 10.31 8.21
CA VAL A 579 19.39 11.12 9.24
C VAL A 579 19.53 10.29 10.51
N GLY A 580 20.68 10.40 11.17
CA GLY A 580 20.97 9.69 12.42
C GLY A 580 21.37 8.23 12.21
N ASP A 581 21.55 7.51 13.32
CA ASP A 581 22.06 6.13 13.34
C ASP A 581 21.08 5.15 14.00
N GLU A 582 19.83 5.56 14.18
CA GLU A 582 18.75 4.77 14.79
C GLU A 582 18.53 3.45 14.06
N ALA A 583 18.10 2.43 14.81
CA ALA A 583 17.78 1.12 14.25
C ALA A 583 16.51 1.19 13.39
N LEU A 584 16.40 0.29 12.42
CA LEU A 584 15.28 0.18 11.47
C LEU A 584 14.49 -1.12 11.71
N PRO A 585 13.90 -1.33 12.91
CA PRO A 585 13.18 -2.55 13.21
C PRO A 585 12.02 -2.72 12.23
N GLU A 586 11.99 -3.87 11.56
CA GLU A 586 10.87 -4.23 10.69
C GLU A 586 9.60 -4.42 11.53
N ALA A 587 8.55 -3.70 11.16
CA ALA A 587 7.22 -3.79 11.77
C ALA A 587 6.14 -3.92 10.69
N VAL A 588 5.05 -4.59 11.04
CA VAL A 588 3.87 -4.78 10.17
C VAL A 588 2.77 -3.81 10.59
N LEU A 589 2.10 -3.22 9.59
CA LEU A 589 0.92 -2.36 9.74
C LEU A 589 -0.35 -3.15 9.36
N PRO A 590 -0.98 -3.88 10.31
CA PRO A 590 -2.13 -4.74 10.00
C PRO A 590 -3.40 -3.98 9.58
N GLU A 591 -3.51 -2.71 9.98
CA GLU A 591 -4.61 -1.81 9.66
C GLU A 591 -4.66 -1.38 8.19
N LEU A 592 -3.55 -1.50 7.44
CA LEU A 592 -3.53 -1.16 6.02
C LEU A 592 -3.90 -2.36 5.15
N ALA A 593 -4.74 -2.13 4.15
CA ALA A 593 -5.16 -3.16 3.19
C ALA A 593 -3.99 -3.70 2.35
N GLY A 594 -2.97 -2.87 2.12
CA GLY A 594 -1.90 -3.13 1.17
C GLY A 594 -2.29 -2.68 -0.24
N TYR A 595 -1.31 -2.28 -1.05
CA TYR A 595 -1.56 -1.96 -2.45
C TYR A 595 -2.13 -3.19 -3.15
N ALA A 596 -3.32 -3.06 -3.73
CA ALA A 596 -4.01 -4.18 -4.37
C ALA A 596 -4.08 -5.43 -3.45
N GLY A 597 -4.36 -5.21 -2.16
CA GLY A 597 -4.53 -6.28 -1.16
C GLY A 597 -3.25 -7.03 -0.82
N SER A 598 -2.09 -6.53 -1.28
CA SER A 598 -0.79 -7.18 -1.05
C SER A 598 -0.32 -6.95 0.38
N ARG A 599 -0.23 -8.04 1.14
CA ARG A 599 0.02 -8.01 2.59
C ARG A 599 1.15 -8.95 2.99
N PRO A 600 1.93 -8.62 4.04
CA PRO A 600 1.73 -7.49 4.95
C PRO A 600 2.28 -6.17 4.40
N VAL A 601 1.79 -5.05 4.93
CA VAL A 601 2.47 -3.74 4.79
C VAL A 601 3.54 -3.64 5.86
N ARG A 602 4.78 -3.36 5.46
CA ARG A 602 5.96 -3.26 6.33
C ARG A 602 6.48 -1.83 6.41
N ILE A 603 7.04 -1.50 7.56
CA ILE A 603 7.91 -0.33 7.76
C ILE A 603 9.21 -0.81 8.40
N GLY A 604 10.30 -0.08 8.23
CA GLY A 604 11.63 -0.58 8.60
C GLY A 604 12.10 -1.67 7.66
N ASN A 605 13.31 -2.21 7.89
CA ASN A 605 13.84 -3.25 7.03
C ASN A 605 14.79 -4.17 7.78
N ALA A 606 14.49 -5.48 7.78
CA ALA A 606 15.27 -6.49 8.48
C ALA A 606 16.70 -6.69 7.92
N ALA A 607 17.00 -6.15 6.73
CA ALA A 607 18.34 -6.16 6.16
C ALA A 607 19.39 -5.45 7.04
N GLU A 608 18.97 -4.57 7.96
CA GLU A 608 19.88 -3.87 8.89
C GLU A 608 20.85 -4.82 9.61
N HIS A 609 20.41 -6.03 9.97
CA HIS A 609 21.20 -6.99 10.73
C HIS A 609 22.06 -7.91 9.86
N GLN A 610 22.00 -7.78 8.53
CA GLN A 610 22.73 -8.64 7.62
C GLN A 610 24.17 -8.15 7.42
N VAL A 611 25.08 -9.11 7.24
CA VAL A 611 26.41 -8.83 6.70
C VAL A 611 26.31 -8.76 5.18
N GLN A 612 26.74 -7.64 4.60
CA GLN A 612 26.85 -7.43 3.16
C GLN A 612 28.22 -6.87 2.82
N LEU A 613 29.04 -7.67 2.12
CA LEU A 613 30.40 -7.28 1.75
C LEU A 613 30.45 -6.53 0.42
N ASP A 614 29.35 -6.54 -0.33
CA ASP A 614 29.26 -5.93 -1.65
C ASP A 614 29.20 -4.39 -1.60
N VAL A 615 28.75 -3.81 -0.49
CA VAL A 615 28.66 -2.35 -0.28
C VAL A 615 29.99 -1.63 -0.53
N PHE A 616 31.13 -2.26 -0.23
CA PHE A 616 32.45 -1.63 -0.34
C PHE A 616 32.84 -1.27 -1.77
N GLY A 617 32.43 -2.08 -2.75
CA GLY A 617 32.79 -1.88 -4.16
C GLY A 617 32.27 -0.56 -4.69
N PRO A 618 30.94 -0.35 -4.74
CA PRO A 618 30.34 0.88 -5.27
C PRO A 618 30.75 2.15 -4.53
N VAL A 619 30.97 2.09 -3.21
CA VAL A 619 31.44 3.25 -2.43
C VAL A 619 32.83 3.73 -2.89
N VAL A 620 33.78 2.80 -3.07
CA VAL A 620 35.12 3.17 -3.55
C VAL A 620 35.10 3.49 -5.05
N ASP A 621 34.21 2.88 -5.84
CA ASP A 621 34.01 3.25 -7.24
C ASP A 621 33.49 4.69 -7.39
N LEU A 622 32.58 5.14 -6.52
CA LEU A 622 32.14 6.53 -6.49
C LEU A 622 33.32 7.49 -6.19
N ALA A 623 34.13 7.18 -5.19
CA ALA A 623 35.32 7.97 -4.87
C ALA A 623 36.33 7.99 -6.04
N TRP A 624 36.51 6.85 -6.73
CA TRP A 624 37.34 6.79 -7.93
C TRP A 624 36.79 7.66 -9.05
N ARG A 625 35.48 7.59 -9.34
CA ARG A 625 34.85 8.40 -10.39
C ARG A 625 34.93 9.90 -10.12
N LEU A 626 34.81 10.32 -8.85
CA LEU A 626 35.05 11.71 -8.45
C LEU A 626 36.50 12.13 -8.77
N CYS A 627 37.47 11.31 -8.37
CA CYS A 627 38.87 11.54 -8.69
C CYS A 627 39.15 11.50 -10.20
N ASP A 628 38.43 10.67 -10.95
CA ASP A 628 38.53 10.55 -12.40
C ASP A 628 38.02 11.79 -13.12
N ALA A 629 36.90 12.33 -12.64
CA ALA A 629 36.30 13.59 -13.07
C ALA A 629 37.02 14.85 -12.55
N GLU A 630 38.27 14.72 -12.08
CA GLU A 630 39.11 15.79 -11.53
C GLU A 630 38.49 16.55 -10.34
N VAL A 631 37.53 15.93 -9.63
CA VAL A 631 37.01 16.46 -8.37
C VAL A 631 37.97 16.09 -7.24
N THR A 632 38.47 17.11 -6.53
CA THR A 632 39.41 16.91 -5.43
C THR A 632 38.79 16.12 -4.29
N LEU A 633 39.35 14.94 -4.01
CA LEU A 633 39.06 14.20 -2.78
C LEU A 633 39.75 14.87 -1.58
N THR A 634 39.03 15.02 -0.48
CA THR A 634 39.64 15.51 0.77
C THR A 634 40.47 14.42 1.43
N ASN A 635 41.36 14.80 2.35
CA ASN A 635 42.09 13.82 3.17
C ASN A 635 41.13 12.89 3.93
N ARG A 636 39.96 13.38 4.38
CA ARG A 636 38.96 12.56 5.05
C ARG A 636 38.34 11.52 4.11
N HIS A 637 38.02 11.90 2.87
CA HIS A 637 37.57 10.95 1.84
C HIS A 637 38.61 9.85 1.61
N TRP A 638 39.89 10.22 1.56
CA TRP A 638 40.97 9.24 1.41
C TRP A 638 41.10 8.29 2.61
N GLU A 639 40.96 8.79 3.85
CA GLU A 639 40.93 7.94 5.04
C GLU A 639 39.80 6.91 4.99
N VAL A 640 38.62 7.27 4.48
CA VAL A 640 37.51 6.32 4.29
C VAL A 640 37.86 5.24 3.28
N VAL A 641 38.46 5.60 2.14
CA VAL A 641 38.89 4.60 1.15
C VAL A 641 39.88 3.63 1.78
N LYS A 642 40.87 4.11 2.54
CA LYS A 642 41.82 3.25 3.25
C LYS A 642 41.15 2.37 4.31
N ALA A 643 40.20 2.92 5.05
CA ALA A 643 39.41 2.22 6.04
C ALA A 643 38.58 1.09 5.42
N VAL A 644 37.91 1.36 4.29
CA VAL A 644 37.16 0.36 3.52
C VAL A 644 38.08 -0.74 3.00
N VAL A 645 39.26 -0.43 2.46
CA VAL A 645 40.22 -1.46 2.02
C VAL A 645 40.71 -2.31 3.20
N GLY A 646 40.92 -1.70 4.37
CA GLY A 646 41.24 -2.42 5.61
C GLY A 646 40.12 -3.37 6.05
N ALA A 647 38.86 -2.92 5.96
CA ALA A 647 37.70 -3.76 6.22
C ALA A 647 37.61 -4.93 5.23
N VAL A 648 37.80 -4.68 3.94
CA VAL A 648 37.88 -5.73 2.90
C VAL A 648 38.97 -6.73 3.24
N ALA A 649 40.20 -6.27 3.52
CA ALA A 649 41.34 -7.14 3.87
C ALA A 649 41.01 -8.07 5.05
N THR A 650 40.22 -7.58 6.00
CA THR A 650 39.82 -8.31 7.21
C THR A 650 38.68 -9.29 6.97
N ARG A 651 37.69 -8.95 6.13
CA ARG A 651 36.41 -9.70 6.08
C ARG A 651 36.09 -10.38 4.77
N TRP A 652 36.83 -10.12 3.68
CA TRP A 652 36.46 -10.62 2.35
C TRP A 652 36.35 -12.15 2.27
N HIS A 653 36.97 -12.89 3.19
CA HIS A 653 36.91 -14.35 3.25
C HIS A 653 35.67 -14.89 3.99
N GLU A 654 34.84 -14.04 4.60
CA GLU A 654 33.61 -14.45 5.31
C GLU A 654 32.46 -14.71 4.33
N PRO A 655 31.51 -15.62 4.63
CA PRO A 655 30.24 -15.66 3.92
C PRO A 655 29.36 -14.46 4.30
N ASP A 656 28.47 -14.03 3.39
CA ASP A 656 27.57 -12.89 3.56
C ASP A 656 26.16 -13.17 2.98
N HIS A 657 25.26 -12.19 2.98
CA HIS A 657 23.87 -12.36 2.48
C HIS A 657 23.69 -11.97 1.00
N GLY A 658 24.76 -11.57 0.31
CA GLY A 658 24.69 -11.12 -1.08
C GLY A 658 23.92 -9.81 -1.26
N ILE A 659 23.72 -9.41 -2.51
CA ILE A 659 23.05 -8.15 -2.89
C ILE A 659 21.53 -8.21 -2.71
N TRP A 660 20.93 -9.41 -2.78
CA TRP A 660 19.47 -9.60 -2.78
C TRP A 660 18.85 -9.82 -1.40
N GLU A 661 19.68 -9.78 -0.34
CA GLU A 661 19.24 -9.76 1.05
C GLU A 661 18.35 -10.96 1.43
N GLU A 662 18.54 -12.10 0.74
CA GLU A 662 17.75 -13.31 0.94
C GLU A 662 17.74 -13.71 2.43
N ARG A 663 16.58 -14.13 2.95
CA ARG A 663 16.41 -14.58 4.34
C ARG A 663 16.94 -16.00 4.54
N ARG A 664 18.19 -16.23 4.13
CA ARG A 664 18.90 -17.52 4.12
C ARG A 664 20.25 -17.41 4.84
N PRO A 665 20.82 -18.54 5.28
CA PRO A 665 22.16 -18.54 5.85
C PRO A 665 23.20 -17.94 4.89
N PRO A 666 24.17 -17.17 5.40
CA PRO A 666 25.23 -16.57 4.58
C PRO A 666 26.00 -17.58 3.73
N ARG A 667 26.41 -17.17 2.53
CA ARG A 667 27.25 -17.95 1.61
C ARG A 667 28.37 -17.09 1.03
N HIS A 668 29.35 -17.72 0.38
CA HIS A 668 30.35 -16.98 -0.40
C HIS A 668 29.77 -16.55 -1.74
N HIS A 669 29.01 -15.45 -1.75
CA HIS A 669 28.40 -14.91 -2.96
C HIS A 669 29.46 -14.36 -3.92
N VAL A 670 29.40 -14.76 -5.19
CA VAL A 670 30.39 -14.35 -6.19
C VAL A 670 30.38 -12.84 -6.36
N HIS A 671 29.18 -12.23 -6.48
CA HIS A 671 29.02 -10.79 -6.59
C HIS A 671 29.71 -10.03 -5.45
N SER A 672 29.51 -10.44 -4.20
CA SER A 672 30.14 -9.78 -3.04
C SER A 672 31.66 -9.82 -3.08
N LYS A 673 32.24 -10.93 -3.54
CA LYS A 673 33.70 -11.04 -3.70
C LYS A 673 34.22 -10.20 -4.86
N VAL A 674 33.46 -10.08 -5.95
CA VAL A 674 33.76 -9.16 -7.05
C VAL A 674 33.77 -7.71 -6.56
N MET A 675 32.80 -7.31 -5.73
CA MET A 675 32.75 -5.96 -5.15
C MET A 675 33.88 -5.70 -4.16
N CYS A 676 34.27 -6.69 -3.35
CA CYS A 676 35.50 -6.62 -2.54
C CYS A 676 36.74 -6.40 -3.41
N TRP A 677 36.88 -7.13 -4.52
CA TRP A 677 37.97 -6.92 -5.47
C TRP A 677 37.93 -5.51 -6.08
N MET A 678 36.75 -5.05 -6.50
CA MET A 678 36.56 -3.75 -7.12
C MET A 678 36.96 -2.62 -6.15
N ALA A 679 36.58 -2.74 -4.87
CA ALA A 679 36.99 -1.77 -3.85
C ALA A 679 38.52 -1.59 -3.80
N VAL A 680 39.27 -2.70 -3.77
CA VAL A 680 40.75 -2.65 -3.73
C VAL A 680 41.32 -2.14 -5.07
N ASP A 681 40.74 -2.55 -6.20
CA ASP A 681 41.18 -2.07 -7.52
C ASP A 681 41.03 -0.56 -7.67
N ARG A 682 39.85 -0.04 -7.34
CA ARG A 682 39.55 1.40 -7.40
C ARG A 682 40.40 2.19 -6.42
N ALA A 683 40.61 1.68 -5.21
CA ALA A 683 41.50 2.31 -4.24
C ALA A 683 42.94 2.42 -4.76
N ILE A 684 43.48 1.39 -5.41
CA ILE A 684 44.82 1.45 -6.04
C ILE A 684 44.87 2.54 -7.11
N LYS A 685 43.84 2.65 -7.96
CA LYS A 685 43.77 3.68 -9.00
C LYS A 685 43.72 5.10 -8.42
N ILE A 686 42.96 5.29 -7.33
CA ILE A 686 42.94 6.56 -6.59
C ILE A 686 44.35 6.87 -6.06
N ALA A 687 44.99 5.92 -5.37
CA ALA A 687 46.33 6.11 -4.82
C ALA A 687 47.34 6.51 -5.91
N GLU A 688 47.33 5.82 -7.06
CA GLU A 688 48.22 6.16 -8.19
C GLU A 688 48.05 7.60 -8.70
N ARG A 689 46.92 8.28 -8.42
CA ARG A 689 46.69 9.70 -8.71
C ARG A 689 47.05 10.65 -7.57
N ILE A 690 46.73 10.30 -6.33
CA ILE A 690 46.79 11.25 -5.20
C ILE A 690 47.81 10.90 -4.11
N ASP A 691 48.29 9.66 -4.05
CA ASP A 691 49.19 9.15 -3.02
C ASP A 691 50.38 8.37 -3.64
N PRO A 692 51.60 8.92 -3.61
CA PRO A 692 52.76 8.23 -4.17
C PRO A 692 53.16 6.97 -3.39
N GLU A 693 52.70 6.78 -2.15
CA GLU A 693 53.07 5.65 -1.27
C GLU A 693 51.91 4.66 -1.07
N LEU A 694 51.64 3.88 -2.11
CA LEU A 694 50.67 2.79 -2.05
C LEU A 694 51.02 1.76 -0.95
N ALA A 695 50.04 1.43 -0.10
CA ALA A 695 50.21 0.42 0.94
C ALA A 695 50.67 -0.94 0.35
N PRO A 696 51.75 -1.56 0.88
CA PRO A 696 52.37 -2.73 0.24
C PRO A 696 51.47 -3.95 0.03
N TYR A 697 50.41 -4.08 0.84
CA TYR A 697 49.51 -5.24 0.81
C TYR A 697 48.35 -5.12 -0.19
N TRP A 698 48.09 -3.94 -0.78
CA TRP A 698 46.91 -3.72 -1.63
C TRP A 698 46.96 -4.50 -2.94
N ARG A 699 48.08 -4.46 -3.66
CA ARG A 699 48.23 -5.23 -4.92
C ARG A 699 48.15 -6.74 -4.68
N PRO A 700 48.86 -7.33 -3.68
CA PRO A 700 48.67 -8.73 -3.31
C PRO A 700 47.23 -9.08 -2.95
N LEU A 701 46.54 -8.25 -2.15
CA LEU A 701 45.15 -8.46 -1.77
C LEU A 701 44.23 -8.49 -3.00
N ARG A 702 44.36 -7.51 -3.91
CA ARG A 702 43.60 -7.49 -5.16
C ARG A 702 43.80 -8.77 -5.97
N HIS A 703 45.04 -9.24 -6.10
CA HIS A 703 45.34 -10.47 -6.83
C HIS A 703 44.79 -11.71 -6.14
N GLN A 704 44.84 -11.77 -4.81
CA GLN A 704 44.30 -12.88 -4.03
C GLN A 704 42.78 -13.01 -4.20
N ILE A 705 42.04 -11.91 -4.05
CA ILE A 705 40.57 -11.92 -4.22
C ILE A 705 40.21 -12.29 -5.67
N ALA A 706 40.91 -11.71 -6.65
CA ALA A 706 40.68 -12.04 -8.07
C ALA A 706 40.88 -13.54 -8.35
N ALA A 707 41.98 -14.12 -7.89
CA ALA A 707 42.29 -15.53 -8.08
C ALA A 707 41.23 -16.44 -7.41
N ASP A 708 40.78 -16.08 -6.21
CA ASP A 708 39.75 -16.81 -5.47
C ASP A 708 38.41 -16.81 -6.22
N VAL A 709 37.94 -15.63 -6.65
CA VAL A 709 36.70 -15.49 -7.43
C VAL A 709 36.75 -16.26 -8.74
N ILE A 710 37.85 -16.12 -9.49
CA ILE A 710 38.01 -16.75 -10.79
C ILE A 710 38.00 -18.28 -10.66
N LEU A 711 38.59 -18.82 -9.60
CA LEU A 711 38.67 -20.25 -9.34
C LEU A 711 37.35 -20.81 -8.79
N ASN A 712 36.82 -20.21 -7.73
CA ASN A 712 35.72 -20.79 -6.94
C ASN A 712 34.32 -20.35 -7.40
N GLY A 713 34.23 -19.23 -8.14
CA GLY A 713 32.96 -18.72 -8.65
C GLY A 713 32.50 -19.38 -9.95
N TRP A 714 33.40 -20.02 -10.70
CA TRP A 714 33.07 -20.67 -11.96
C TRP A 714 32.48 -22.07 -11.74
N ASN A 715 31.34 -22.35 -12.37
CA ASN A 715 30.74 -23.67 -12.36
C ASN A 715 30.89 -24.34 -13.74
N GLU A 716 31.67 -25.43 -13.81
CA GLU A 716 31.94 -26.15 -15.06
C GLU A 716 30.68 -26.79 -15.67
N GLN A 717 29.75 -27.26 -14.85
CA GLN A 717 28.51 -27.88 -15.33
C GLN A 717 27.59 -26.85 -15.99
N ARG A 718 27.48 -25.66 -15.38
CA ARG A 718 26.65 -24.57 -15.90
C ARG A 718 27.37 -23.75 -16.96
N ARG A 719 28.69 -23.87 -17.07
CA ARG A 719 29.55 -23.02 -17.90
C ARG A 719 29.27 -21.53 -17.67
N SER A 720 29.12 -21.16 -16.42
CA SER A 720 28.77 -19.81 -15.99
C SER A 720 29.35 -19.58 -14.61
N TYR A 721 29.60 -18.31 -14.27
CA TYR A 721 29.65 -17.93 -12.86
C TYR A 721 28.23 -18.10 -12.26
N THR A 722 28.16 -18.51 -10.99
CA THR A 722 26.90 -18.84 -10.28
C THR A 722 26.75 -18.03 -8.99
N THR A 723 25.53 -17.91 -8.45
CA THR A 723 25.17 -17.07 -7.28
C THR A 723 26.22 -17.09 -6.15
N ALA A 724 26.66 -18.28 -5.74
CA ALA A 724 27.66 -18.49 -4.71
C ALA A 724 28.63 -19.63 -5.05
N TYR A 725 29.75 -19.70 -4.33
CA TYR A 725 30.72 -20.81 -4.50
C TYR A 725 30.06 -22.16 -4.29
N GLY A 726 30.33 -23.07 -5.24
CA GLY A 726 29.76 -24.42 -5.28
C GLY A 726 28.26 -24.50 -5.62
N SER A 727 27.57 -23.39 -5.90
CA SER A 727 26.17 -23.41 -6.36
C SER A 727 26.07 -23.73 -7.86
N THR A 728 24.89 -24.16 -8.29
CA THR A 728 24.50 -24.26 -9.71
C THR A 728 23.50 -23.18 -10.13
N ASP A 729 23.03 -22.39 -9.18
CA ASP A 729 22.02 -21.36 -9.39
C ASP A 729 22.62 -20.18 -10.16
N LEU A 730 21.84 -19.65 -11.11
CA LEU A 730 22.21 -18.46 -11.87
C LEU A 730 21.67 -17.22 -11.19
N ASP A 731 22.38 -16.11 -11.36
CA ASP A 731 22.01 -14.82 -10.81
C ASP A 731 22.47 -13.71 -11.76
N ALA A 732 21.61 -12.73 -12.04
CA ALA A 732 21.88 -11.65 -12.97
C ALA A 732 23.00 -10.71 -12.49
N SER A 733 23.24 -10.61 -11.17
CA SER A 733 24.35 -9.82 -10.60
C SER A 733 25.72 -10.33 -11.06
N LEU A 734 25.81 -11.53 -11.63
CA LEU A 734 27.04 -12.15 -12.09
C LEU A 734 27.58 -11.51 -13.37
N LEU A 735 26.77 -10.71 -14.08
CA LEU A 735 27.25 -9.84 -15.15
C LEU A 735 28.33 -8.87 -14.67
N TRP A 736 28.35 -8.52 -13.38
CA TRP A 736 29.38 -7.69 -12.77
C TRP A 736 30.78 -8.30 -12.79
N ILE A 737 30.94 -9.60 -13.05
CA ILE A 737 32.25 -10.20 -13.29
C ILE A 737 32.97 -9.51 -14.47
N GLY A 738 32.21 -9.08 -15.48
CA GLY A 738 32.71 -8.29 -16.60
C GLY A 738 32.54 -6.79 -16.40
N LEU A 739 31.36 -6.33 -15.94
CA LEU A 739 31.09 -4.88 -15.79
C LEU A 739 32.03 -4.19 -14.81
N SER A 740 32.51 -4.89 -13.76
CA SER A 740 33.51 -4.34 -12.82
C SER A 740 34.91 -4.20 -13.43
N GLY A 741 35.19 -4.94 -14.52
CA GLY A 741 36.50 -5.08 -15.15
C GLY A 741 37.36 -6.21 -14.59
N LEU A 742 36.83 -7.10 -13.74
CA LEU A 742 37.60 -8.24 -13.22
C LEU A 742 38.01 -9.20 -14.34
N LEU A 743 37.08 -9.50 -15.26
CA LEU A 743 37.37 -10.22 -16.50
C LEU A 743 37.33 -9.26 -17.70
N PRO A 744 38.22 -9.44 -18.69
CA PRO A 744 38.16 -8.67 -19.92
C PRO A 744 36.89 -9.03 -20.72
N PRO A 745 36.34 -8.11 -21.53
CA PRO A 745 35.12 -8.36 -22.32
C PRO A 745 35.20 -9.57 -23.26
N SER A 746 36.41 -9.90 -23.73
CA SER A 746 36.67 -11.03 -24.61
C SER A 746 36.86 -12.37 -23.88
N ASP A 747 36.82 -12.41 -22.55
CA ASP A 747 36.95 -13.65 -21.80
C ASP A 747 35.75 -14.57 -22.08
N SER A 748 36.04 -15.76 -22.57
CA SER A 748 35.01 -16.76 -22.92
C SER A 748 34.08 -17.11 -21.75
N ARG A 749 34.53 -17.00 -20.50
CA ARG A 749 33.73 -17.27 -19.30
C ARG A 749 32.73 -16.16 -19.03
N PHE A 750 33.11 -14.89 -19.25
CA PHE A 750 32.18 -13.77 -19.13
C PHE A 750 31.10 -13.85 -20.23
N VAL A 751 31.51 -14.05 -21.48
CA VAL A 751 30.56 -14.23 -22.60
C VAL A 751 29.61 -15.41 -22.35
N SER A 752 30.11 -16.52 -21.81
CA SER A 752 29.29 -17.68 -21.46
C SER A 752 28.31 -17.39 -20.32
N THR A 753 28.73 -16.62 -19.31
CA THR A 753 27.87 -16.19 -18.19
C THR A 753 26.75 -15.27 -18.67
N LEU A 754 27.07 -14.30 -19.53
CA LEU A 754 26.10 -13.41 -20.16
C LEU A 754 25.04 -14.21 -20.92
N LYS A 755 25.45 -15.16 -21.75
CA LYS A 755 24.52 -16.03 -22.49
C LYS A 755 23.66 -16.88 -21.57
N ALA A 756 24.20 -17.37 -20.46
CA ALA A 756 23.43 -18.13 -19.48
C ALA A 756 22.34 -17.25 -18.86
N VAL A 757 22.69 -16.04 -18.41
CA VAL A 757 21.73 -15.04 -17.87
C VAL A 757 20.67 -14.68 -18.92
N GLU A 758 21.08 -14.37 -20.15
CA GLU A 758 20.13 -14.09 -21.24
C GLU A 758 19.16 -15.26 -21.45
N SER A 759 19.67 -16.50 -21.56
CA SER A 759 18.83 -17.64 -21.94
C SER A 759 17.89 -18.12 -20.84
N GLU A 760 18.27 -17.98 -19.57
CA GLU A 760 17.55 -18.56 -18.44
C GLU A 760 16.85 -17.54 -17.53
N LEU A 761 17.35 -16.29 -17.48
CA LEU A 761 16.83 -15.25 -16.58
C LEU A 761 16.15 -14.09 -17.30
N ARG A 762 16.37 -13.89 -18.61
CA ARG A 762 15.64 -12.85 -19.35
C ARG A 762 14.24 -13.32 -19.70
N ASP A 763 13.27 -12.40 -19.58
CA ASP A 763 11.91 -12.60 -20.07
C ASP A 763 11.37 -11.27 -20.63
N GLY A 764 11.13 -11.26 -21.94
CA GLY A 764 10.77 -10.07 -22.69
C GLY A 764 11.77 -8.92 -22.53
N GLN A 765 11.30 -7.83 -21.90
CA GLN A 765 12.05 -6.61 -21.62
C GLN A 765 12.69 -6.55 -20.23
N THR A 766 12.56 -7.62 -19.44
CA THR A 766 13.08 -7.71 -18.07
C THR A 766 14.06 -8.85 -17.89
N VAL A 767 14.78 -8.83 -16.77
CA VAL A 767 15.65 -9.92 -16.36
C VAL A 767 15.38 -10.22 -14.88
N TYR A 768 15.09 -11.48 -14.56
CA TYR A 768 14.93 -11.93 -13.19
C TYR A 768 16.27 -11.90 -12.45
N ARG A 769 16.25 -11.57 -11.15
CA ARG A 769 17.45 -11.66 -10.30
C ARG A 769 18.02 -13.07 -10.33
N TYR A 770 17.14 -14.04 -10.12
CA TYR A 770 17.37 -15.48 -10.16
C TYR A 770 16.01 -16.19 -10.34
N ARG A 771 16.03 -17.52 -10.54
CA ARG A 771 14.81 -18.35 -10.61
C ARG A 771 14.80 -19.52 -9.61
N HIS A 772 15.77 -19.60 -8.70
CA HIS A 772 15.76 -20.61 -7.64
C HIS A 772 14.69 -20.28 -6.59
N ASP A 773 14.23 -21.31 -5.88
CA ASP A 773 13.39 -21.14 -4.69
C ASP A 773 14.23 -20.49 -3.59
N ASP A 774 13.82 -19.31 -3.11
CA ASP A 774 14.44 -18.50 -2.06
C ASP A 774 13.80 -18.70 -0.68
N GLY A 775 12.76 -19.52 -0.57
CA GLY A 775 12.03 -19.83 0.65
C GLY A 775 10.84 -18.90 0.94
N LEU A 776 10.54 -17.97 0.03
CA LEU A 776 9.34 -17.13 0.08
C LEU A 776 8.33 -17.56 -1.00
N PRO A 777 7.02 -17.48 -0.74
CA PRO A 777 6.00 -17.87 -1.70
C PRO A 777 5.87 -16.87 -2.85
N GLY A 778 5.44 -17.37 -4.01
CA GLY A 778 5.24 -16.58 -5.23
C GLY A 778 6.49 -16.45 -6.09
N THR A 779 6.32 -15.96 -7.30
CA THR A 779 7.41 -15.62 -8.23
C THR A 779 7.31 -14.14 -8.51
N GLU A 780 8.31 -13.37 -8.08
CA GLU A 780 8.42 -11.93 -8.30
C GLU A 780 8.50 -11.56 -9.78
N GLY A 781 8.41 -10.28 -10.11
CA GLY A 781 8.63 -9.77 -11.47
C GLY A 781 10.12 -9.74 -11.86
N GLY A 782 10.38 -9.48 -13.14
CA GLY A 782 11.72 -9.23 -13.63
C GLY A 782 12.19 -7.81 -13.22
N PHE A 783 13.44 -7.70 -12.78
CA PHE A 783 14.01 -6.46 -12.27
C PHE A 783 14.54 -5.60 -13.42
N LEU A 784 14.26 -4.29 -13.35
CA LEU A 784 14.69 -3.38 -14.41
C LEU A 784 16.20 -3.14 -14.37
N ILE A 785 16.79 -3.00 -13.19
CA ILE A 785 18.25 -2.89 -13.04
C ILE A 785 19.00 -4.11 -13.61
N CYS A 786 18.42 -5.31 -13.54
CA CYS A 786 19.04 -6.51 -14.11
C CYS A 786 18.99 -6.46 -15.66
N ALA A 787 17.92 -5.92 -16.23
CA ALA A 787 17.83 -5.69 -17.67
C ALA A 787 18.84 -4.64 -18.14
N SER A 788 19.07 -3.57 -17.37
CA SER A 788 20.10 -2.57 -17.71
C SER A 788 21.50 -3.16 -17.65
N TRP A 789 21.83 -3.99 -16.65
CA TRP A 789 23.12 -4.68 -16.60
C TRP A 789 23.33 -5.59 -17.81
N LEU A 790 22.28 -6.26 -18.30
CA LEU A 790 22.37 -7.08 -19.51
C LEU A 790 22.60 -6.21 -20.76
N ILE A 791 21.94 -5.04 -20.86
CA ILE A 791 22.19 -4.07 -21.93
C ILE A 791 23.64 -3.59 -21.92
N GLU A 792 24.14 -3.16 -20.76
CA GLU A 792 25.53 -2.72 -20.58
C GLU A 792 26.52 -3.85 -20.95
N ALA A 793 26.21 -5.09 -20.55
CA ALA A 793 27.05 -6.25 -20.85
C ALA A 793 27.07 -6.57 -22.36
N TYR A 794 25.94 -6.45 -23.06
CA TYR A 794 25.89 -6.58 -24.52
C TYR A 794 26.75 -5.53 -25.21
N VAL A 795 26.63 -4.25 -24.80
CA VAL A 795 27.47 -3.17 -25.34
C VAL A 795 28.95 -3.49 -25.12
N LEU A 796 29.30 -3.94 -23.91
CA LEU A 796 30.67 -4.25 -23.53
C LEU A 796 31.31 -5.35 -24.40
N ILE A 797 30.53 -6.35 -24.83
CA ILE A 797 31.01 -7.42 -25.73
C ILE A 797 30.77 -7.13 -27.22
N GLY A 798 30.27 -5.95 -27.57
CA GLY A 798 30.04 -5.51 -28.95
C GLY A 798 28.74 -6.00 -29.60
N GLN A 799 27.78 -6.52 -28.81
CA GLN A 799 26.45 -6.93 -29.28
C GLN A 799 25.46 -5.76 -29.28
N LEU A 800 25.74 -4.74 -30.10
CA LEU A 800 24.99 -3.48 -30.08
C LEU A 800 23.53 -3.61 -30.54
N GLU A 801 23.22 -4.51 -31.48
CA GLU A 801 21.85 -4.71 -31.96
C GLU A 801 20.95 -5.29 -30.85
N ASP A 802 21.45 -6.28 -30.11
CA ASP A 802 20.74 -6.89 -28.97
C ASP A 802 20.57 -5.89 -27.82
N ALA A 803 21.61 -5.08 -27.56
CA ALA A 803 21.57 -4.01 -26.58
C ALA A 803 20.48 -2.97 -26.91
N GLN A 804 20.48 -2.46 -28.14
CA GLN A 804 19.50 -1.47 -28.59
C GLN A 804 18.08 -2.05 -28.54
N ALA A 805 17.88 -3.27 -29.04
CA ALA A 805 16.56 -3.89 -29.06
C ALA A 805 16.00 -4.14 -27.65
N LEU A 806 16.85 -4.47 -26.67
CA LEU A 806 16.43 -4.59 -25.27
C LEU A 806 16.17 -3.24 -24.63
N PHE A 807 16.98 -2.22 -24.93
CA PHE A 807 16.80 -0.87 -24.42
C PHE A 807 15.51 -0.22 -24.95
N ASP A 808 15.17 -0.39 -26.23
CA ASP A 808 13.92 0.14 -26.79
C ASP A 808 12.69 -0.40 -26.04
N ARG A 809 12.66 -1.71 -25.75
CA ARG A 809 11.57 -2.31 -24.96
C ARG A 809 11.63 -1.94 -23.48
N TYR A 810 12.81 -1.63 -22.95
CA TYR A 810 12.96 -1.12 -21.60
C TYR A 810 12.29 0.26 -21.48
N LEU A 811 12.44 1.13 -22.49
CA LEU A 811 11.81 2.45 -22.50
C LEU A 811 10.28 2.38 -22.55
N ASP A 812 9.71 1.33 -23.15
CA ASP A 812 8.26 1.09 -23.15
C ASP A 812 7.68 0.85 -21.74
N LEU A 813 8.53 0.55 -20.75
CA LEU A 813 8.12 0.40 -19.34
C LEU A 813 8.02 1.73 -18.59
N CYS A 814 8.52 2.83 -19.15
CA CYS A 814 8.38 4.14 -18.53
C CYS A 814 6.89 4.48 -18.39
N GLY A 815 6.47 4.82 -17.16
CA GLY A 815 5.12 5.33 -16.93
C GLY A 815 4.83 6.60 -17.74
N PRO A 816 3.57 7.05 -17.83
CA PRO A 816 3.20 8.22 -18.65
C PRO A 816 3.95 9.52 -18.34
N THR A 817 4.53 9.64 -17.15
CA THR A 817 5.36 10.78 -16.72
C THR A 817 6.86 10.49 -16.68
N GLY A 818 7.27 9.33 -17.22
CA GLY A 818 8.66 8.89 -17.35
C GLY A 818 9.26 8.27 -16.10
N LEU A 819 8.42 7.80 -15.17
CA LEU A 819 8.85 7.16 -13.92
C LEU A 819 8.91 5.63 -14.05
N LEU A 820 9.89 5.02 -13.39
CA LEU A 820 10.10 3.58 -13.39
C LEU A 820 10.04 3.01 -11.96
N PRO A 821 9.25 1.96 -11.72
CA PRO A 821 9.30 1.20 -10.49
C PRO A 821 10.38 0.12 -10.56
N GLU A 822 10.46 -0.72 -9.53
CA GLU A 822 11.50 -1.74 -9.38
C GLU A 822 11.43 -2.90 -10.39
N GLN A 823 10.22 -3.38 -10.68
CA GLN A 823 10.01 -4.60 -11.46
C GLN A 823 8.90 -4.46 -12.48
N TYR A 824 8.86 -5.42 -13.39
CA TYR A 824 7.73 -5.67 -14.27
C TYR A 824 7.47 -7.17 -14.34
N ASP A 825 6.21 -7.57 -14.27
CA ASP A 825 5.77 -8.95 -14.48
C ASP A 825 5.27 -9.12 -15.92
N PRO A 826 6.01 -9.85 -16.78
CA PRO A 826 5.60 -10.12 -18.15
C PRO A 826 4.32 -10.94 -18.27
N ALA A 827 3.95 -11.73 -17.25
CA ALA A 827 2.77 -12.59 -17.31
C ALA A 827 1.47 -11.80 -17.12
N THR A 828 1.48 -10.81 -16.23
CA THR A 828 0.32 -9.95 -15.96
C THR A 828 0.39 -8.60 -16.67
N GLU A 829 1.51 -8.29 -17.33
CA GLU A 829 1.81 -7.00 -17.93
C GLU A 829 1.68 -5.85 -16.93
N ARG A 830 2.09 -6.09 -15.67
CA ARG A 830 2.01 -5.10 -14.58
C ARG A 830 3.40 -4.70 -14.11
N LEU A 831 3.54 -3.41 -13.87
CA LEU A 831 4.68 -2.87 -13.13
C LEU A 831 4.49 -3.13 -11.63
N LEU A 832 5.58 -3.47 -10.95
CA LEU A 832 5.62 -4.00 -9.58
C LEU A 832 6.78 -3.41 -8.77
N GLY A 833 6.74 -3.63 -7.46
CA GLY A 833 7.73 -3.16 -6.49
C GLY A 833 7.69 -1.65 -6.25
N ASN A 834 8.65 -1.13 -5.49
CA ASN A 834 8.61 0.27 -5.01
C ASN A 834 8.77 1.31 -6.14
N HIS A 835 8.14 2.48 -5.99
CA HIS A 835 7.95 3.46 -7.07
C HIS A 835 8.15 4.94 -6.63
N PRO A 836 8.79 5.77 -7.48
CA PRO A 836 9.82 5.35 -8.43
C PRO A 836 11.03 4.77 -7.68
N GLN A 837 11.77 3.88 -8.33
CA GLN A 837 12.98 3.26 -7.76
C GLN A 837 14.25 3.87 -8.34
N ALA A 838 15.24 4.17 -7.49
CA ALA A 838 16.53 4.70 -7.89
C ALA A 838 17.30 3.76 -8.84
N TYR A 839 17.27 2.45 -8.57
CA TYR A 839 17.92 1.43 -9.39
C TYR A 839 17.40 1.39 -10.84
N SER A 840 16.10 1.43 -11.05
CA SER A 840 15.54 1.47 -12.41
C SER A 840 15.92 2.75 -13.16
N HIS A 841 15.96 3.89 -12.47
CA HIS A 841 16.35 5.15 -13.09
C HIS A 841 17.85 5.26 -13.37
N LEU A 842 18.72 4.77 -12.48
CA LEU A 842 20.16 4.72 -12.77
C LEU A 842 20.46 3.73 -13.90
N GLY A 843 19.72 2.61 -13.97
CA GLY A 843 19.86 1.62 -15.03
C GLY A 843 19.56 2.20 -16.42
N LEU A 844 18.49 3.00 -16.53
CA LEU A 844 18.18 3.72 -17.76
C LEU A 844 19.32 4.66 -18.19
N ILE A 845 19.84 5.46 -17.25
CA ILE A 845 20.94 6.40 -17.50
C ILE A 845 22.17 5.66 -18.00
N ASN A 846 22.61 4.62 -17.29
CA ASN A 846 23.81 3.87 -17.63
C ASN A 846 23.68 3.17 -18.99
N ALA A 847 22.53 2.55 -19.28
CA ALA A 847 22.27 1.92 -20.56
C ALA A 847 22.33 2.93 -21.72
N ALA A 848 21.72 4.10 -21.57
CA ALA A 848 21.75 5.17 -22.56
C ALA A 848 23.17 5.71 -22.82
N ILE A 849 23.96 5.90 -21.75
CA ILE A 849 25.37 6.32 -21.84
C ILE A 849 26.19 5.25 -22.58
N ALA A 850 26.03 3.97 -22.20
CA ALA A 850 26.75 2.87 -22.82
C ALA A 850 26.45 2.78 -24.33
N LEU A 851 25.18 2.87 -24.73
CA LEU A 851 24.76 2.86 -26.14
C LEU A 851 25.25 4.07 -26.94
N SER A 852 25.47 5.21 -26.28
CA SER A 852 25.98 6.42 -26.93
C SER A 852 27.47 6.35 -27.29
N GLY A 853 28.20 5.33 -26.81
CA GLY A 853 29.65 5.19 -27.03
C GLY A 853 30.49 6.23 -26.28
N THR A 854 29.87 6.98 -25.37
CA THR A 854 30.53 7.91 -24.44
C THR A 854 30.96 7.13 -23.21
N ASN A 855 32.19 6.59 -23.23
CA ASN A 855 32.87 6.04 -22.06
C ASN A 855 34.27 6.66 -21.93
#